data_AF-A0A818JBL8-F1
#
_entry.id   AF-A0A818JBL8-F1
#
_cell.length_a   1.000
_cell.length_b   1.000
_cell.length_c   1.000
_cell.angle_alpha   90.00
_cell.angle_beta   90.00
_cell.angle_gamma   90.00
#
_symmetry.space_group_name_H-M   'P 1'
#
loop_
_entity.id
_entity.type
_entity.pdbx_description
1 polymer ?
#
loop_
_entity_poly.entity_id
_entity_poly.type
_entity_poly.pdbx_seq_one_letter_code
_entity_poly.pdbx_strand_id
1 'polypeptide(L)'
;MASSSTTVIVSGHNGQWEWEGDKGIWQQYEISIQQEISQAFDAGNKEVDIKVSDEMSMTIKFDDMVQVNKKTKFMRRIRVCLELKDENGFYGYEWQDQNKKWEAYSVDVMIKIADAIVADQTSLSVTCQNRSYDIDLKKLIQTNTSTKVTRKIHRVKSMAKIPSTIPKTSTKRTLENDEEPSESTPKKRAVSASSGSEKSSVRTVTTIAGQAPVDAECKNLLGKAHVYTENKDIFDCMLNQTNIGNNNNKFYLIQLLEDNKSKSYHVWLRWGRVGYTGQVSLENFGADLANAKRCFCQKFSEKTKNDFYHRDTFTKYSGKYDYVKLDYNPTTSKTSDESEENKKKREAALEELKSRPIPESKLDKRVQDLIELVCNIRLMEEALLEMKFDAKKNPLGKLSSVQIKAGYAALKEIESFIDTNNFNAAFVEANNTYYTRIPHEFGRHTPPLIKTSKQIKHEMELLEALDDIEVVFNSLTTNENNNLNPIDQQYEKLKCELNPINKTDEVYKLIDDYLQSTHAATHQLYKMQIEDVFEVDREGEKDSFNNVGNKMLLWHGSRLTNFAGIMSQGLRIAPPEAPVTGYMFGKGLYFADMSSKSANYCYPDRNKNVGLLLLSEVALGKWNELFHSDSNAHKLPTGCSSVKALGSVAPSAKNEVKFSGDITVPMGPGEAATAHSAKGYSLNYNEFIVYDAKQVRLRYLIKFKFLFK
;
A
#
# COMPACT_ATOMS: atom_id res chain seq x y z
N MET A 1 -13.56 43.49 -33.72
CA MET A 1 -12.67 43.52 -32.56
C MET A 1 -13.51 43.47 -31.29
N ALA A 2 -13.63 42.29 -30.70
CA ALA A 2 -13.98 42.10 -29.29
C ALA A 2 -13.16 40.88 -28.84
N SER A 3 -12.03 41.15 -28.19
CA SER A 3 -11.22 40.11 -27.56
C SER A 3 -12.09 39.44 -26.50
N SER A 4 -12.51 38.19 -26.73
CA SER A 4 -13.20 37.39 -25.72
C SER A 4 -12.27 37.28 -24.50
N SER A 5 -12.59 37.97 -23.40
CA SER A 5 -11.78 37.91 -22.18
C SER A 5 -11.83 36.48 -21.63
N THR A 6 -10.71 35.76 -21.73
CA THR A 6 -10.52 34.41 -21.19
C THR A 6 -10.29 34.41 -19.68
N THR A 7 -10.74 35.45 -18.97
CA THR A 7 -10.35 35.79 -17.60
C THR A 7 -11.58 35.98 -16.72
N VAL A 8 -11.43 35.75 -15.42
CA VAL A 8 -12.48 35.92 -14.42
C VAL A 8 -12.02 36.86 -13.31
N ILE A 9 -12.97 37.44 -12.57
CA ILE A 9 -12.66 38.15 -11.34
C ILE A 9 -12.63 37.11 -10.21
N VAL A 10 -11.57 37.13 -9.38
CA VAL A 10 -11.46 36.36 -8.14
C VAL A 10 -11.22 37.36 -7.03
N SER A 11 -12.23 37.57 -6.17
CA SER A 11 -12.16 38.49 -5.03
C SER A 11 -11.59 39.89 -5.37
N GLY A 12 -12.02 40.46 -6.50
CA GLY A 12 -11.62 41.80 -6.96
C GLY A 12 -10.38 41.86 -7.86
N HIS A 13 -9.69 40.74 -8.09
CA HIS A 13 -8.52 40.66 -8.98
C HIS A 13 -8.86 39.94 -10.29
N ASN A 14 -8.29 40.40 -11.41
CA ASN A 14 -8.32 39.64 -12.65
C ASN A 14 -7.49 38.37 -12.47
N GLY A 15 -8.08 37.20 -12.79
CA GLY A 15 -7.43 35.92 -12.59
C GLY A 15 -7.91 34.84 -13.54
N GLN A 16 -7.23 33.70 -13.44
CA GLN A 16 -7.63 32.47 -14.09
C GLN A 16 -7.40 31.27 -13.20
N TRP A 17 -8.31 30.30 -13.29
CA TRP A 17 -8.18 29.02 -12.60
C TRP A 17 -7.52 28.00 -13.50
N GLU A 18 -6.60 27.25 -12.90
CA GLU A 18 -5.82 26.22 -13.59
C GLU A 18 -5.86 24.92 -12.80
N TRP A 19 -5.70 23.83 -13.53
CA TRP A 19 -5.57 22.50 -12.96
C TRP A 19 -4.39 21.76 -13.56
N GLU A 20 -3.80 20.87 -12.76
CA GLU A 20 -2.63 20.12 -13.17
C GLU A 20 -3.02 18.92 -14.04
N GLY A 21 -2.78 19.06 -15.34
CA GLY A 21 -2.91 18.03 -16.36
C GLY A 21 -1.82 16.97 -16.27
N ASP A 22 -1.80 16.07 -17.25
CA ASP A 22 -0.78 15.03 -17.31
C ASP A 22 0.63 15.59 -17.46
N LYS A 23 1.64 14.91 -16.89
CA LYS A 23 3.05 15.33 -16.88
C LYS A 23 3.32 16.66 -16.16
N GLY A 24 2.44 17.10 -15.26
CA GLY A 24 2.59 18.35 -14.51
C GLY A 24 2.33 19.61 -15.33
N ILE A 25 1.64 19.46 -16.47
CA ILE A 25 1.30 20.58 -17.36
C ILE A 25 0.02 21.23 -16.84
N TRP A 26 0.09 22.49 -16.44
CA TRP A 26 -1.08 23.27 -16.04
C TRP A 26 -1.98 23.58 -17.23
N GLN A 27 -3.28 23.35 -17.06
CA GLN A 27 -4.32 23.60 -18.06
C GLN A 27 -5.33 24.60 -17.49
N GLN A 28 -5.80 25.50 -18.33
CA GLN A 28 -6.80 26.48 -17.93
C GLN A 28 -8.18 25.82 -17.98
N TYR A 29 -9.03 26.12 -16.99
CA TYR A 29 -10.45 25.73 -17.10
C TYR A 29 -11.15 26.54 -18.20
N GLU A 30 -12.21 25.96 -18.78
CA GLU A 30 -13.13 26.69 -19.65
C GLU A 30 -13.73 27.90 -18.91
N ILE A 31 -14.01 28.99 -19.64
CA ILE A 31 -14.42 30.27 -19.03
C ILE A 31 -15.69 30.15 -18.17
N SER A 32 -16.64 29.32 -18.60
CA SER A 32 -17.89 29.06 -17.86
C SER A 32 -17.62 28.36 -16.51
N ILE A 33 -16.66 27.44 -16.48
CA ILE A 33 -16.26 26.74 -15.27
C ILE A 33 -15.48 27.68 -14.35
N GLN A 34 -14.58 28.50 -14.91
CA GLN A 34 -13.86 29.50 -14.11
C GLN A 34 -14.83 30.45 -13.38
N GLN A 35 -15.91 30.89 -14.03
CA GLN A 35 -16.93 31.74 -13.42
C GLN A 35 -17.65 31.04 -12.26
N GLU A 36 -17.99 29.76 -12.42
CA GLU A 36 -18.63 28.96 -11.37
C GLU A 36 -17.70 28.78 -10.15
N ILE A 37 -16.41 28.50 -10.40
CA ILE A 37 -15.40 28.38 -9.35
C ILE A 37 -15.22 29.71 -8.60
N SER A 38 -15.04 30.83 -9.32
CA SER A 38 -14.88 32.14 -8.71
C SER A 38 -16.09 32.56 -7.89
N GLN A 39 -17.31 32.39 -8.42
CA GLN A 39 -18.54 32.76 -7.70
C GLN A 39 -18.71 31.95 -6.41
N ALA A 40 -18.42 30.65 -6.44
CA ALA A 40 -18.50 29.83 -5.24
C ALA A 40 -17.45 30.22 -4.21
N PHE A 41 -16.23 30.52 -4.65
CA PHE A 41 -15.16 30.98 -3.76
C PHE A 41 -15.51 32.34 -3.13
N ASP A 42 -15.93 33.32 -3.93
CA ASP A 42 -16.31 34.67 -3.46
C ASP A 42 -17.55 34.64 -2.54
N ALA A 43 -18.40 33.63 -2.68
CA ALA A 43 -19.53 33.37 -1.77
C ALA A 43 -19.10 32.72 -0.42
N GLY A 44 -17.82 32.38 -0.25
CA GLY A 44 -17.29 31.75 0.96
C GLY A 44 -17.55 30.24 1.04
N ASN A 45 -17.86 29.58 -0.08
CA ASN A 45 -18.02 28.13 -0.08
C ASN A 45 -16.67 27.43 0.06
N LYS A 46 -16.64 26.30 0.78
CA LYS A 46 -15.44 25.47 0.94
C LYS A 46 -15.19 24.53 -0.24
N GLU A 47 -16.24 24.19 -0.97
CA GLU A 47 -16.19 23.37 -2.17
C GLU A 47 -17.28 23.76 -3.17
N VAL A 48 -17.08 23.41 -4.44
CA VAL A 48 -18.07 23.59 -5.52
C VAL A 48 -18.03 22.42 -6.49
N ASP A 49 -19.22 21.94 -6.87
CA ASP A 49 -19.34 20.91 -7.90
C ASP A 49 -19.43 21.54 -9.28
N ILE A 50 -18.44 21.28 -10.13
CA ILE A 50 -18.38 21.74 -11.51
C ILE A 50 -18.70 20.60 -12.48
N LYS A 51 -19.39 20.91 -13.58
CA LYS A 51 -19.66 19.94 -14.66
C LYS A 51 -18.76 20.24 -15.86
N VAL A 52 -17.75 19.39 -16.07
CA VAL A 52 -16.77 19.52 -17.16
C VAL A 52 -17.34 18.97 -18.48
N SER A 53 -18.13 17.89 -18.43
CA SER A 53 -18.88 17.36 -19.56
C SER A 53 -20.13 16.59 -19.10
N ASP A 54 -20.95 16.10 -20.02
CA ASP A 54 -22.16 15.32 -19.70
C ASP A 54 -21.89 14.06 -18.88
N GLU A 55 -20.68 13.49 -18.98
CA GLU A 55 -20.27 12.29 -18.25
C GLU A 55 -19.24 12.59 -17.14
N MET A 56 -18.78 13.83 -17.01
CA MET A 56 -17.67 14.21 -16.13
C MET A 56 -18.02 15.42 -15.26
N SER A 57 -18.27 15.15 -13.99
CA SER A 57 -18.41 16.15 -12.93
C SER A 57 -17.26 16.05 -11.94
N MET A 58 -16.81 17.19 -11.43
CA MET A 58 -15.74 17.29 -10.45
C MET A 58 -16.18 18.15 -9.28
N THR A 59 -15.59 17.95 -8.11
CA THR A 59 -15.75 18.80 -6.93
C THR A 59 -14.43 19.53 -6.71
N ILE A 60 -14.45 20.85 -6.80
CA ILE A 60 -13.33 21.70 -6.40
C ILE A 60 -13.38 21.86 -4.89
N LYS A 61 -12.27 21.60 -4.20
CA LYS A 61 -12.10 21.83 -2.77
C LYS A 61 -11.08 22.93 -2.57
N PHE A 62 -11.53 24.07 -2.06
CA PHE A 62 -10.69 25.28 -1.94
C PHE A 62 -9.67 25.16 -0.81
N ASP A 63 -10.04 24.53 0.32
CA ASP A 63 -9.13 24.33 1.46
C ASP A 63 -7.93 23.44 1.09
N ASP A 64 -8.18 22.41 0.27
CA ASP A 64 -7.19 21.43 -0.16
C ASP A 64 -6.48 21.82 -1.48
N MET A 65 -6.97 22.84 -2.19
CA MET A 65 -6.52 23.23 -3.53
C MET A 65 -6.48 22.06 -4.52
N VAL A 66 -7.54 21.23 -4.53
CA VAL A 66 -7.68 20.11 -5.47
C VAL A 66 -9.04 20.09 -6.15
N GLN A 67 -9.08 19.52 -7.36
CA GLN A 67 -10.30 19.04 -7.99
C GLN A 67 -10.40 17.53 -7.80
N VAL A 68 -11.60 17.05 -7.46
CA VAL A 68 -11.89 15.63 -7.22
C VAL A 68 -12.93 15.16 -8.22
N ASN A 69 -12.60 14.20 -9.08
CA ASN A 69 -13.58 13.62 -9.99
C ASN A 69 -14.68 12.89 -9.19
N LYS A 70 -15.95 13.26 -9.34
CA LYS A 70 -17.03 12.70 -8.51
C LYS A 70 -17.24 11.20 -8.73
N LYS A 71 -16.91 10.68 -9.92
CA LYS A 71 -17.06 9.27 -10.31
C LYS A 71 -15.84 8.43 -9.94
N THR A 72 -14.63 8.88 -10.26
CA THR A 72 -13.40 8.10 -10.03
C THR A 72 -12.72 8.40 -8.70
N LYS A 73 -13.13 9.47 -8.01
CA LYS A 73 -12.49 10.04 -6.81
C LYS A 73 -11.02 10.45 -7.02
N PHE A 74 -10.55 10.48 -8.27
CA PHE A 74 -9.21 10.91 -8.62
C PHE A 74 -9.06 12.41 -8.36
N MET A 75 -7.96 12.79 -7.71
CA MET A 75 -7.67 14.17 -7.33
C MET A 75 -6.56 14.76 -8.19
N ARG A 76 -6.71 16.02 -8.60
CA ARG A 76 -5.66 16.80 -9.28
C ARG A 76 -5.51 18.13 -8.58
N ARG A 77 -4.29 18.66 -8.53
CA ARG A 77 -4.02 19.98 -7.96
C ARG A 77 -4.68 21.07 -8.81
N ILE A 78 -5.13 22.11 -8.14
CA ILE A 78 -5.61 23.34 -8.77
C ILE A 78 -4.81 24.52 -8.24
N ARG A 79 -4.81 25.62 -8.99
CA ARG A 79 -4.28 26.90 -8.54
C ARG A 79 -5.04 28.05 -9.17
N VAL A 80 -4.91 29.21 -8.55
CA VAL A 80 -5.32 30.49 -9.15
C VAL A 80 -4.07 31.25 -9.56
N CYS A 81 -4.09 31.87 -10.74
CA CYS A 81 -3.09 32.83 -11.17
C CYS A 81 -3.75 34.18 -11.39
N LEU A 82 -3.19 35.24 -10.80
CA LEU A 82 -3.75 36.59 -10.81
C LEU A 82 -2.89 37.51 -11.70
N GLU A 83 -3.52 38.53 -12.28
CA GLU A 83 -2.82 39.64 -12.91
C GLU A 83 -2.25 40.54 -11.80
N LEU A 84 -0.93 40.70 -11.79
CA LEU A 84 -0.23 41.48 -10.77
C LEU A 84 0.14 42.86 -11.33
N LYS A 85 0.20 43.88 -10.45
CA LYS A 85 0.56 45.26 -10.81
C LYS A 85 1.86 45.31 -11.61
N ASP A 86 1.85 46.07 -12.71
CA ASP A 86 2.97 46.27 -13.65
C ASP A 86 3.46 45.00 -14.38
N GLU A 87 2.69 43.90 -14.39
CA GLU A 87 3.07 42.66 -15.05
C GLU A 87 2.17 42.29 -16.23
N ASN A 88 2.77 41.90 -17.35
CA ASN A 88 2.01 41.39 -18.50
C ASN A 88 1.78 39.87 -18.36
N GLY A 89 0.58 39.50 -17.91
CA GLY A 89 0.08 38.12 -17.82
C GLY A 89 -0.34 37.70 -16.40
N PHE A 90 -0.69 36.42 -16.25
CA PHE A 90 -1.15 35.82 -14.98
C PHE A 90 0.00 35.15 -14.24
N TYR A 91 0.05 35.32 -12.92
CA TYR A 91 1.10 34.75 -12.06
C TYR A 91 0.52 34.05 -10.84
N GLY A 92 1.09 32.90 -10.51
CA GLY A 92 0.91 32.22 -9.23
C GLY A 92 2.15 32.38 -8.35
N TYR A 93 2.00 32.17 -7.05
CA TYR A 93 3.12 31.96 -6.14
C TYR A 93 3.10 30.53 -5.59
N GLU A 94 4.28 29.96 -5.51
CA GLU A 94 4.50 28.62 -4.96
C GLU A 94 5.57 28.70 -3.86
N TRP A 95 5.50 27.77 -2.91
CA TRP A 95 6.45 27.65 -1.83
C TRP A 95 7.06 26.25 -1.77
N GLN A 96 8.31 26.18 -1.31
CA GLN A 96 9.06 24.94 -1.27
C GLN A 96 8.82 24.19 0.04
N ASP A 97 8.37 22.95 -0.06
CA ASP A 97 8.18 22.06 1.08
C ASP A 97 9.49 21.45 1.61
N GLN A 98 9.37 20.65 2.67
CA GLN A 98 10.50 19.97 3.30
C GLN A 98 11.21 18.94 2.41
N ASN A 99 10.54 18.46 1.36
CA ASN A 99 11.06 17.53 0.36
C ASN A 99 11.58 18.25 -0.89
N LYS A 100 11.69 19.59 -0.85
CA LYS A 100 12.08 20.45 -1.97
C LYS A 100 11.08 20.49 -3.13
N LYS A 101 9.83 20.05 -2.93
CA LYS A 101 8.74 20.15 -3.91
C LYS A 101 8.06 21.52 -3.80
N TRP A 102 7.62 22.06 -4.94
CA TRP A 102 6.88 23.32 -5.00
C TRP A 102 5.38 23.09 -4.92
N GLU A 103 4.74 23.81 -4.00
CA GLU A 103 3.29 23.78 -3.79
C GLU A 103 2.71 25.19 -3.95
N ALA A 104 1.58 25.29 -4.65
CA ALA A 104 0.88 26.55 -4.82
C ALA A 104 0.32 27.07 -3.49
N TYR A 105 0.32 28.39 -3.32
CA TYR A 105 -0.41 29.00 -2.22
C TYR A 105 -1.93 28.83 -2.37
N SER A 106 -2.63 28.81 -1.24
CA SER A 106 -4.09 28.87 -1.25
C SER A 106 -4.57 30.20 -1.84
N VAL A 107 -5.83 30.22 -2.28
CA VAL A 107 -6.43 31.39 -2.94
C VAL A 107 -6.41 32.61 -2.04
N ASP A 108 -6.74 32.44 -0.75
CA ASP A 108 -6.68 33.52 0.25
C ASP A 108 -5.28 34.14 0.39
N VAL A 109 -4.25 33.30 0.35
CA VAL A 109 -2.87 33.78 0.45
C VAL A 109 -2.45 34.46 -0.85
N MET A 110 -2.86 33.93 -2.00
CA MET A 110 -2.63 34.56 -3.30
C MET A 110 -3.26 35.94 -3.41
N ILE A 111 -4.49 36.12 -2.94
CA ILE A 111 -5.17 37.43 -2.92
C ILE A 111 -4.39 38.42 -2.04
N LYS A 112 -3.99 38.00 -0.82
CA LYS A 112 -3.19 38.86 0.07
C LYS A 112 -1.85 39.25 -0.53
N ILE A 113 -1.20 38.32 -1.25
CA ILE A 113 0.04 38.63 -1.99
C ILE A 113 -0.24 39.67 -3.08
N ALA A 114 -1.32 39.52 -3.85
CA ALA A 114 -1.70 40.47 -4.89
C ALA A 114 -2.00 41.87 -4.31
N ASP A 115 -2.79 41.95 -3.23
CA ASP A 115 -3.08 43.20 -2.52
C ASP A 115 -1.80 43.89 -2.00
N ALA A 116 -0.89 43.10 -1.40
CA ALA A 116 0.40 43.60 -0.93
C ALA A 116 1.26 44.16 -2.07
N ILE A 117 1.28 43.49 -3.22
CA ILE A 117 1.99 43.97 -4.42
C ILE A 117 1.35 45.26 -4.96
N VAL A 118 0.03 45.34 -5.03
CA VAL A 118 -0.69 46.55 -5.48
C VAL A 118 -0.37 47.74 -4.57
N ALA A 119 -0.28 47.49 -3.25
CA ALA A 119 0.05 48.48 -2.22
C ALA A 119 1.56 48.75 -2.05
N ASP A 120 2.42 48.25 -2.95
CA ASP A 120 3.89 48.39 -2.90
C ASP A 120 4.53 47.90 -1.57
N GLN A 121 3.90 46.93 -0.92
CA GLN A 121 4.42 46.31 0.30
C GLN A 121 5.50 45.27 -0.03
N THR A 122 6.50 45.18 0.85
CA THR A 122 7.65 44.27 0.64
C THR A 122 7.56 42.99 1.46
N SER A 123 6.61 42.92 2.39
CA SER A 123 6.32 41.76 3.22
C SER A 123 4.88 41.77 3.68
N LEU A 124 4.32 40.60 3.95
CA LEU A 124 2.98 40.43 4.53
C LEU A 124 2.94 39.27 5.52
N SER A 125 2.03 39.33 6.49
CA SER A 125 1.76 38.21 7.40
C SER A 125 0.49 37.49 7.01
N VAL A 126 0.56 36.16 6.88
CA VAL A 126 -0.56 35.30 6.50
C VAL A 126 -0.75 34.18 7.51
N THR A 127 -1.99 33.73 7.67
CA THR A 127 -2.32 32.55 8.49
C THR A 127 -2.91 31.49 7.58
N CYS A 128 -2.35 30.29 7.61
CA CYS A 128 -2.79 29.13 6.84
C CYS A 128 -2.77 27.89 7.74
N GLN A 129 -3.87 27.12 7.78
CA GLN A 129 -4.00 25.89 8.58
C GLN A 129 -3.54 26.05 10.05
N ASN A 130 -4.02 27.11 10.72
CA ASN A 130 -3.68 27.46 12.11
C ASN A 130 -2.18 27.76 12.37
N ARG A 131 -1.43 28.12 11.33
CA ARG A 131 -0.03 28.56 11.44
C ARG A 131 0.14 29.91 10.78
N SER A 132 0.90 30.80 11.43
CA SER A 132 1.19 32.14 10.91
C SER A 132 2.57 32.18 10.27
N TYR A 133 2.67 32.90 9.15
CA TYR A 133 3.88 33.05 8.35
C TYR A 133 4.07 34.51 7.97
N ASP A 134 5.31 34.96 8.01
CA ASP A 134 5.75 36.23 7.41
C ASP A 134 6.37 35.93 6.05
N ILE A 135 5.77 36.48 5.00
CA ILE A 135 6.24 36.37 3.61
C ILE A 135 7.02 37.64 3.29
N ASP A 136 8.30 37.50 2.93
CA ASP A 136 9.14 38.58 2.40
C ASP A 136 9.21 38.43 0.87
N LEU A 137 8.52 39.33 0.17
CA LEU A 137 8.37 39.31 -1.28
C LEU A 137 9.66 39.75 -2.01
N LYS A 138 10.55 40.49 -1.32
CA LYS A 138 11.85 40.87 -1.87
C LYS A 138 12.88 39.74 -1.77
N LYS A 139 12.92 39.07 -0.63
CA LYS A 139 13.84 37.93 -0.40
C LYS A 139 13.31 36.61 -0.94
N LEU A 140 12.05 36.58 -1.36
CA LEU A 140 11.37 35.38 -1.83
C LEU A 140 11.47 34.23 -0.81
N ILE A 141 11.10 34.55 0.43
CA ILE A 141 11.02 33.58 1.52
C ILE A 141 9.73 33.74 2.32
N GLN A 142 9.27 32.65 2.91
CA GLN A 142 8.27 32.65 3.98
C GLN A 142 8.91 32.14 5.27
N THR A 143 8.58 32.74 6.42
CA THR A 143 9.10 32.33 7.73
C THR A 143 7.93 32.06 8.66
N ASN A 144 7.88 30.86 9.23
CA ASN A 144 6.87 30.55 10.23
C ASN A 144 7.14 31.34 11.52
N THR A 145 6.14 32.07 12.01
CA THR A 145 6.34 33.03 13.11
C THR A 145 6.65 32.37 14.45
N SER A 146 6.14 31.14 14.68
CA SER A 146 6.35 30.36 15.90
C SER A 146 7.66 29.57 15.90
N THR A 147 7.95 28.85 14.81
CA THR A 147 9.10 27.94 14.73
C THR A 147 10.36 28.59 14.17
N LYS A 148 10.24 29.79 13.58
CA LYS A 148 11.31 30.51 12.88
C LYS A 148 11.91 29.77 11.67
N VAL A 149 11.28 28.69 11.22
CA VAL A 149 11.68 27.96 10.01
C VAL A 149 11.36 28.80 8.78
N THR A 150 12.37 29.02 7.94
CA THR A 150 12.25 29.75 6.67
C THR A 150 12.22 28.80 5.48
N ARG A 151 11.34 29.06 4.51
CA ARG A 151 11.19 28.30 3.26
C ARG A 151 11.26 29.24 2.07
N LYS A 152 11.78 28.75 0.95
CA LYS A 152 11.81 29.51 -0.31
C LYS A 152 10.42 29.64 -0.90
N ILE A 153 10.15 30.77 -1.51
CA ILE A 153 8.98 31.01 -2.35
C ILE A 153 9.46 31.45 -3.73
N HIS A 154 8.62 31.31 -4.74
CA HIS A 154 8.88 31.89 -6.05
C HIS A 154 7.59 32.20 -6.76
N ARG A 155 7.70 33.13 -7.71
CA ARG A 155 6.61 33.50 -8.60
C ARG A 155 6.70 32.68 -9.88
N VAL A 156 5.56 32.22 -10.38
CA VAL A 156 5.44 31.39 -11.58
C VAL A 156 4.50 32.07 -12.56
N LYS A 157 4.98 32.38 -13.78
CA LYS A 157 4.14 32.88 -14.87
C LYS A 157 3.28 31.75 -15.43
N SER A 158 1.99 32.00 -15.62
CA SER A 158 1.13 31.02 -16.26
C SER A 158 1.41 30.91 -17.77
N MET A 159 1.48 29.67 -18.22
CA MET A 159 1.53 29.28 -19.62
C MET A 159 0.34 28.36 -19.99
N ALA A 160 -0.66 28.29 -19.11
CA ALA A 160 -1.79 27.39 -19.25
C ALA A 160 -2.69 27.80 -20.42
N LYS A 161 -3.19 26.80 -21.14
CA LYS A 161 -4.15 26.99 -22.25
C LYS A 161 -5.41 26.18 -21.97
N ILE A 162 -6.52 26.60 -22.54
CA ILE A 162 -7.77 25.83 -22.54
C ILE A 162 -7.53 24.56 -23.38
N PRO A 163 -7.84 23.35 -22.85
CA PRO A 163 -7.65 22.11 -23.59
C PRO A 163 -8.62 22.01 -24.78
N SER A 164 -8.08 21.86 -26.01
CA SER A 164 -8.89 21.60 -27.21
C SER A 164 -9.45 20.17 -27.20
N THR A 165 -10.70 19.99 -27.63
CA THR A 165 -11.55 18.81 -27.43
C THR A 165 -11.14 17.52 -28.19
N ILE A 166 -11.22 16.39 -27.45
CA ILE A 166 -11.44 14.95 -27.77
C ILE A 166 -11.17 14.43 -29.21
N PRO A 167 -10.23 13.46 -29.44
CA PRO A 167 -10.09 12.79 -30.73
C PRO A 167 -11.06 11.60 -30.93
N LYS A 168 -11.85 11.64 -32.01
CA LYS A 168 -12.47 10.48 -32.67
C LYS A 168 -11.45 9.76 -33.59
N THR A 169 -11.77 8.52 -33.94
CA THR A 169 -10.98 7.38 -34.44
C THR A 169 -10.26 7.49 -35.81
N SER A 170 -9.13 6.76 -35.90
CA SER A 170 -8.52 6.01 -37.04
C SER A 170 -7.95 6.72 -38.30
N THR A 171 -6.65 6.47 -38.52
CA THR A 171 -5.85 6.24 -39.77
C THR A 171 -5.61 7.31 -40.85
N LYS A 172 -4.30 7.46 -41.13
CA LYS A 172 -3.55 7.86 -42.36
C LYS A 172 -3.30 9.35 -42.69
N ARG A 173 -2.01 9.60 -43.01
CA ARG A 173 -1.28 10.78 -43.58
C ARG A 173 -2.09 11.54 -44.66
N THR A 174 -1.95 12.86 -44.91
CA THR A 174 -0.75 13.65 -45.28
C THR A 174 -1.08 15.17 -45.34
N LEU A 175 -0.07 16.03 -45.08
CA LEU A 175 0.25 17.43 -45.51
C LEU A 175 -0.81 18.54 -45.82
N GLU A 176 -0.52 19.72 -45.22
CA GLU A 176 -0.66 21.14 -45.63
C GLU A 176 -1.99 21.96 -45.54
N ASN A 177 -1.84 23.10 -44.82
CA ASN A 177 -2.39 24.47 -44.88
C ASN A 177 -3.89 24.87 -44.77
N ASP A 178 -4.06 25.86 -43.87
CA ASP A 178 -4.88 27.10 -43.87
C ASP A 178 -6.41 27.13 -43.60
N GLU A 179 -6.73 28.05 -42.66
CA GLU A 179 -7.91 28.91 -42.46
C GLU A 179 -9.22 28.46 -41.75
N GLU A 180 -9.66 29.36 -40.86
CA GLU A 180 -10.82 29.47 -39.94
C GLU A 180 -12.11 30.00 -40.67
N PRO A 181 -13.26 30.31 -40.01
CA PRO A 181 -14.19 29.49 -39.21
C PRO A 181 -15.69 29.80 -39.57
N SER A 182 -16.68 29.24 -38.87
CA SER A 182 -17.87 30.00 -38.40
C SER A 182 -18.90 29.18 -37.60
N GLU A 183 -19.60 29.92 -36.74
CA GLU A 183 -20.44 29.61 -35.59
C GLU A 183 -21.83 29.01 -35.90
N SER A 184 -22.44 28.30 -34.94
CA SER A 184 -23.60 28.82 -34.20
C SER A 184 -24.19 27.81 -33.20
N THR A 185 -24.71 28.41 -32.13
CA THR A 185 -24.99 27.92 -30.79
C THR A 185 -26.51 27.60 -30.58
N PRO A 186 -26.95 27.17 -29.37
CA PRO A 186 -27.96 26.11 -29.18
C PRO A 186 -29.22 26.61 -28.44
N LYS A 187 -30.09 25.71 -27.96
CA LYS A 187 -31.02 26.02 -26.85
C LYS A 187 -31.42 24.81 -25.98
N LYS A 188 -31.56 25.12 -24.68
CA LYS A 188 -31.72 24.31 -23.46
C LYS A 188 -33.19 23.97 -23.12
N ARG A 189 -33.40 22.92 -22.30
CA ARG A 189 -34.20 22.90 -21.04
C ARG A 189 -34.09 21.49 -20.40
N ALA A 190 -33.46 21.33 -19.24
CA ALA A 190 -33.95 21.53 -17.86
C ALA A 190 -34.86 20.37 -17.35
N VAL A 191 -34.34 19.63 -16.36
CA VAL A 191 -35.03 18.60 -15.57
C VAL A 191 -34.92 19.00 -14.09
N SER A 192 -36.03 18.84 -13.37
CA SER A 192 -36.17 19.05 -11.92
C SER A 192 -35.67 17.85 -11.11
N ALA A 193 -35.05 18.15 -9.97
CA ALA A 193 -34.43 17.23 -9.04
C ALA A 193 -35.42 16.57 -8.05
N SER A 194 -35.05 15.40 -7.52
CA SER A 194 -35.39 14.98 -6.16
C SER A 194 -34.28 14.10 -5.58
N SER A 195 -33.87 14.46 -4.37
CA SER A 195 -32.82 13.88 -3.53
C SER A 195 -33.17 12.51 -2.92
N GLY A 196 -32.19 11.62 -2.88
CA GLY A 196 -32.19 10.41 -2.05
C GLY A 196 -30.76 10.07 -1.62
N SER A 197 -30.55 9.91 -0.33
CA SER A 197 -29.29 9.50 0.30
C SER A 197 -29.06 8.01 0.12
N GLU A 198 -27.85 7.59 -0.31
CA GLU A 198 -27.49 6.17 -0.36
C GLU A 198 -26.17 5.85 0.35
N LYS A 199 -26.26 4.82 1.20
CA LYS A 199 -25.21 4.16 1.98
C LYS A 199 -24.20 3.50 1.03
N SER A 200 -22.91 3.62 1.31
CA SER A 200 -21.85 3.00 0.50
C SER A 200 -21.73 1.51 0.79
N SER A 201 -22.00 0.69 -0.22
CA SER A 201 -21.80 -0.75 -0.18
C SER A 201 -20.32 -1.10 -0.43
N VAL A 202 -19.78 -1.94 0.43
CA VAL A 202 -18.46 -2.57 0.34
C VAL A 202 -18.43 -3.42 -0.94
N ARG A 203 -17.58 -3.06 -1.92
CA ARG A 203 -17.30 -3.93 -3.07
C ARG A 203 -16.30 -5.01 -2.66
N THR A 204 -16.77 -5.99 -1.90
CA THR A 204 -16.18 -7.32 -1.90
C THR A 204 -16.29 -7.80 -3.35
N VAL A 205 -15.16 -8.13 -4.00
CA VAL A 205 -15.16 -8.78 -5.32
C VAL A 205 -15.83 -10.14 -5.13
N THR A 206 -17.15 -10.14 -5.26
CA THR A 206 -17.98 -11.33 -5.09
C THR A 206 -17.86 -12.06 -6.41
N THR A 207 -17.23 -13.23 -6.40
CA THR A 207 -17.10 -14.11 -7.55
C THR A 207 -18.48 -14.60 -7.96
N ILE A 208 -19.08 -13.92 -8.95
CA ILE A 208 -20.27 -14.43 -9.62
C ILE A 208 -19.76 -15.47 -10.64
N ALA A 209 -19.96 -16.75 -10.31
CA ALA A 209 -19.91 -17.89 -11.21
C ALA A 209 -18.57 -18.38 -11.80
N GLY A 210 -17.39 -17.98 -11.28
CA GLY A 210 -16.10 -18.53 -11.72
C GLY A 210 -15.01 -18.53 -10.64
N GLN A 211 -14.03 -19.44 -10.76
CA GLN A 211 -12.87 -19.51 -9.85
C GLN A 211 -12.00 -18.24 -9.94
N ALA A 212 -11.83 -17.69 -11.14
CA ALA A 212 -11.18 -16.40 -11.37
C ALA A 212 -12.19 -15.29 -11.72
N PRO A 213 -12.04 -14.06 -11.19
CA PRO A 213 -12.92 -12.95 -11.54
C PRO A 213 -12.60 -12.39 -12.93
N VAL A 214 -13.64 -11.96 -13.63
CA VAL A 214 -13.52 -11.19 -14.88
C VAL A 214 -12.80 -9.86 -14.59
N ASP A 215 -11.87 -9.48 -15.45
CA ASP A 215 -11.14 -8.22 -15.34
C ASP A 215 -12.10 -7.02 -15.29
N ALA A 216 -11.93 -6.15 -14.29
CA ALA A 216 -12.84 -5.03 -14.04
C ALA A 216 -12.88 -4.01 -15.20
N GLU A 217 -11.84 -3.99 -16.04
CA GLU A 217 -11.78 -3.14 -17.24
C GLU A 217 -12.60 -3.71 -18.41
N CYS A 218 -13.03 -4.97 -18.36
CA CYS A 218 -13.96 -5.56 -19.33
C CYS A 218 -15.42 -5.15 -19.04
N LYS A 219 -15.69 -3.84 -19.01
CA LYS A 219 -16.97 -3.25 -18.58
C LYS A 219 -18.20 -3.80 -19.32
N ASN A 220 -18.03 -4.26 -20.56
CA ASN A 220 -19.11 -4.78 -21.40
C ASN A 220 -19.63 -6.14 -20.91
N LEU A 221 -18.74 -6.99 -20.38
CA LEU A 221 -19.03 -8.35 -19.95
C LEU A 221 -18.97 -8.53 -18.42
N LEU A 222 -18.57 -7.49 -17.68
CA LEU A 222 -18.55 -7.52 -16.22
C LEU A 222 -19.95 -7.83 -15.67
N GLY A 223 -20.07 -8.91 -14.88
CA GLY A 223 -21.34 -9.42 -14.33
C GLY A 223 -22.24 -10.15 -15.34
N LYS A 224 -21.86 -10.19 -16.63
CA LYS A 224 -22.60 -10.89 -17.70
C LYS A 224 -21.88 -12.13 -18.21
N ALA A 225 -20.58 -12.25 -17.96
CA ALA A 225 -19.76 -13.41 -18.30
C ALA A 225 -18.98 -13.87 -17.06
N HIS A 226 -18.41 -15.06 -17.14
CA HIS A 226 -17.46 -15.61 -16.20
C HIS A 226 -16.19 -16.08 -16.92
N VAL A 227 -15.08 -16.22 -16.19
CA VAL A 227 -13.85 -16.80 -16.76
C VAL A 227 -14.09 -18.28 -17.01
N TYR A 228 -13.80 -18.72 -18.23
CA TYR A 228 -14.00 -20.10 -18.64
C TYR A 228 -13.04 -21.05 -17.92
N THR A 229 -13.56 -22.22 -17.55
CA THR A 229 -12.80 -23.27 -16.87
C THR A 229 -13.08 -24.62 -17.51
N GLU A 230 -12.06 -25.46 -17.64
CA GLU A 230 -12.18 -26.83 -18.16
C GLU A 230 -11.26 -27.76 -17.37
N ASN A 231 -11.78 -28.87 -16.83
CA ASN A 231 -10.96 -29.89 -16.15
C ASN A 231 -10.01 -29.34 -15.07
N LYS A 232 -10.42 -28.27 -14.36
CA LYS A 232 -9.65 -27.48 -13.38
C LYS A 232 -8.64 -26.47 -13.97
N ASP A 233 -8.45 -26.45 -15.28
CA ASP A 233 -7.72 -25.39 -15.95
C ASP A 233 -8.59 -24.13 -16.03
N ILE A 234 -8.10 -23.06 -15.42
CA ILE A 234 -8.69 -21.73 -15.51
C ILE A 234 -8.04 -21.01 -16.68
N PHE A 235 -8.84 -20.59 -17.67
CA PHE A 235 -8.35 -19.88 -18.85
C PHE A 235 -8.15 -18.38 -18.55
N ASP A 236 -7.26 -18.13 -17.59
CA ASP A 236 -6.76 -16.83 -17.16
C ASP A 236 -5.24 -16.92 -17.03
N CYS A 237 -4.53 -15.91 -17.55
CA CYS A 237 -3.13 -15.76 -17.22
C CYS A 237 -2.70 -14.29 -17.14
N MET A 238 -1.93 -14.00 -16.09
CA MET A 238 -1.18 -12.76 -15.96
C MET A 238 0.27 -13.00 -16.35
N LEU A 239 0.77 -12.20 -17.27
CA LEU A 239 2.16 -12.24 -17.72
C LEU A 239 2.86 -10.93 -17.36
N ASN A 240 4.13 -11.00 -16.98
CA ASN A 240 4.93 -9.82 -16.66
C ASN A 240 6.28 -9.84 -17.37
N GLN A 241 6.85 -8.67 -17.63
CA GLN A 241 8.15 -8.52 -18.25
C GLN A 241 8.82 -7.23 -17.80
N THR A 242 9.97 -7.36 -17.15
CA THR A 242 10.84 -6.23 -16.81
C THR A 242 12.16 -6.31 -17.56
N ASN A 243 12.58 -5.17 -18.11
CA ASN A 243 13.92 -4.94 -18.63
C ASN A 243 14.35 -3.51 -18.28
N ILE A 244 15.25 -3.42 -17.31
CA ILE A 244 15.80 -2.17 -16.76
C ILE A 244 16.51 -1.36 -17.84
N GLY A 245 17.35 -2.00 -18.66
CA GLY A 245 18.14 -1.31 -19.69
C GLY A 245 17.27 -0.53 -20.69
N ASN A 246 16.10 -1.06 -21.03
CA ASN A 246 15.14 -0.43 -21.94
C ASN A 246 13.98 0.29 -21.23
N ASN A 247 14.02 0.43 -19.89
CA ASN A 247 12.90 0.92 -19.07
C ASN A 247 11.55 0.27 -19.43
N ASN A 248 11.58 -1.04 -19.69
CA ASN A 248 10.37 -1.84 -19.89
C ASN A 248 9.96 -2.43 -18.54
N ASN A 249 8.70 -2.23 -18.17
CA ASN A 249 8.06 -2.89 -17.03
C ASN A 249 6.59 -3.07 -17.44
N LYS A 250 6.28 -4.23 -18.01
CA LYS A 250 5.06 -4.44 -18.82
C LYS A 250 4.30 -5.66 -18.33
N PHE A 251 2.98 -5.55 -18.29
CA PHE A 251 2.08 -6.67 -18.02
C PHE A 251 1.27 -7.03 -19.28
N TYR A 252 0.78 -8.27 -19.31
CA TYR A 252 -0.13 -8.77 -20.34
C TYR A 252 -1.10 -9.78 -19.70
N LEU A 253 -2.37 -9.42 -19.60
CA LEU A 253 -3.48 -10.25 -19.14
C LEU A 253 -4.20 -10.87 -20.34
N ILE A 254 -4.53 -12.15 -20.22
CA ILE A 254 -5.33 -12.91 -21.19
C ILE A 254 -6.43 -13.64 -20.42
N GLN A 255 -7.69 -13.46 -20.80
CA GLN A 255 -8.84 -14.17 -20.24
C GLN A 255 -9.71 -14.74 -21.36
N LEU A 256 -10.12 -16.00 -21.22
CA LEU A 256 -11.22 -16.56 -22.00
C LEU A 256 -12.50 -16.44 -21.17
N LEU A 257 -13.50 -15.76 -21.72
CA LEU A 257 -14.75 -15.44 -21.04
C LEU A 257 -15.91 -16.17 -21.72
N GLU A 258 -16.78 -16.79 -20.93
CA GLU A 258 -18.05 -17.38 -21.37
C GLU A 258 -19.22 -16.54 -20.84
N ASP A 259 -20.14 -16.17 -21.73
CA ASP A 259 -21.35 -15.43 -21.37
C ASP A 259 -22.28 -16.29 -20.48
N ASN A 260 -22.89 -15.68 -19.46
CA ASN A 260 -23.67 -16.39 -18.45
C ASN A 260 -25.04 -16.85 -18.97
N LYS A 261 -25.55 -16.24 -20.04
CA LYS A 261 -26.90 -16.47 -20.56
C LYS A 261 -26.88 -17.23 -21.89
N SER A 262 -25.76 -17.18 -22.60
CA SER A 262 -25.59 -17.79 -23.91
C SER A 262 -24.27 -18.53 -23.97
N LYS A 263 -24.19 -19.62 -24.75
CA LYS A 263 -22.92 -20.28 -25.04
C LYS A 263 -22.11 -19.43 -26.03
N SER A 264 -21.67 -18.26 -25.59
CA SER A 264 -20.92 -17.28 -26.38
C SER A 264 -19.59 -16.99 -25.71
N TYR A 265 -18.50 -17.13 -26.46
CA TYR A 265 -17.14 -17.07 -25.94
C TYR A 265 -16.41 -15.84 -26.45
N HIS A 266 -15.61 -15.25 -25.58
CA HIS A 266 -14.81 -14.07 -25.89
C HIS A 266 -13.38 -14.25 -25.39
N VAL A 267 -12.41 -13.70 -26.09
CA VAL A 267 -11.03 -13.58 -25.59
C VAL A 267 -10.77 -12.11 -25.26
N TRP A 268 -10.53 -11.85 -23.98
CA TRP A 268 -10.18 -10.54 -23.45
C TRP A 268 -8.67 -10.45 -23.25
N LEU A 269 -8.08 -9.40 -23.79
CA LEU A 269 -6.66 -9.09 -23.67
C LEU A 269 -6.51 -7.70 -23.06
N ARG A 270 -5.60 -7.55 -22.10
CA ARG A 270 -5.22 -6.23 -21.56
C ARG A 270 -3.73 -6.16 -21.34
N TRP A 271 -3.07 -5.12 -21.83
CA TRP A 271 -1.62 -5.00 -21.74
C TRP A 271 -1.15 -3.57 -21.61
N GLY A 272 0.02 -3.38 -21.01
CA GLY A 272 0.59 -2.05 -20.88
C GLY A 272 1.70 -2.00 -19.84
N ARG A 273 1.96 -0.80 -19.31
CA ARG A 273 2.94 -0.61 -18.24
C ARG A 273 2.34 -1.01 -16.89
N VAL A 274 3.10 -1.71 -16.06
CA VAL A 274 2.71 -2.06 -14.67
C VAL A 274 2.33 -0.78 -13.89
N GLY A 275 1.27 -0.84 -13.09
CA GLY A 275 0.61 0.32 -12.44
C GLY A 275 -0.47 1.07 -13.26
N TYR A 276 -0.44 1.01 -14.60
CA TYR A 276 -1.39 1.74 -15.47
C TYR A 276 -2.45 0.84 -16.10
N THR A 277 -3.64 1.35 -16.42
CA THR A 277 -4.77 0.58 -16.99
C THR A 277 -4.39 -0.26 -18.21
N GLY A 278 -3.58 0.31 -19.12
CA GLY A 278 -3.14 -0.36 -20.36
C GLY A 278 -4.12 -0.19 -21.53
N GLN A 279 -3.79 -0.85 -22.63
CA GLN A 279 -4.65 -1.05 -23.80
C GLN A 279 -5.45 -2.35 -23.63
N VAL A 280 -6.59 -2.43 -24.31
CA VAL A 280 -7.50 -3.58 -24.23
C VAL A 280 -7.88 -4.08 -25.62
N SER A 281 -8.24 -5.35 -25.72
CA SER A 281 -8.88 -5.97 -26.89
C SER A 281 -9.91 -6.99 -26.42
N LEU A 282 -11.09 -7.00 -27.06
CA LEU A 282 -12.12 -7.99 -26.82
C LEU A 282 -12.50 -8.62 -28.17
N GLU A 283 -12.19 -9.90 -28.34
CA GLU A 283 -12.52 -10.67 -29.54
C GLU A 283 -13.72 -11.57 -29.24
N ASN A 284 -14.75 -11.54 -30.09
CA ASN A 284 -15.97 -12.36 -29.95
C ASN A 284 -15.91 -13.55 -30.90
N PHE A 285 -16.14 -14.76 -30.38
CA PHE A 285 -16.10 -16.03 -31.11
C PHE A 285 -17.48 -16.69 -31.22
N GLY A 286 -18.55 -16.06 -30.71
CA GLY A 286 -19.88 -16.66 -30.66
C GLY A 286 -19.84 -18.03 -29.98
N ALA A 287 -20.54 -19.02 -30.52
CA ALA A 287 -20.55 -20.38 -29.96
C ALA A 287 -19.29 -21.22 -30.22
N ASP A 288 -18.28 -20.68 -30.91
CA ASP A 288 -17.08 -21.42 -31.30
C ASP A 288 -16.00 -21.40 -30.20
N LEU A 289 -16.20 -22.27 -29.20
CA LEU A 289 -15.26 -22.47 -28.10
C LEU A 289 -13.87 -22.92 -28.60
N ALA A 290 -13.82 -23.75 -29.64
CA ALA A 290 -12.56 -24.31 -30.13
C ALA A 290 -11.65 -23.21 -30.67
N ASN A 291 -12.20 -22.28 -31.47
CA ASN A 291 -11.43 -21.14 -31.95
C ASN A 291 -11.10 -20.13 -30.85
N ALA A 292 -11.98 -19.92 -29.86
CA ALA A 292 -11.67 -19.07 -28.70
C ALA A 292 -10.47 -19.62 -27.90
N LYS A 293 -10.46 -20.94 -27.62
CA LYS A 293 -9.33 -21.63 -26.96
C LYS A 293 -8.05 -21.52 -27.78
N ARG A 294 -8.14 -21.76 -29.09
CA ARG A 294 -6.99 -21.65 -30.00
C ARG A 294 -6.41 -20.24 -29.98
N CYS A 295 -7.26 -19.19 -30.02
CA CYS A 295 -6.80 -17.80 -29.93
C CYS A 295 -6.10 -17.54 -28.58
N PHE A 296 -6.71 -17.94 -27.47
CA PHE A 296 -6.11 -17.82 -26.13
C PHE A 296 -4.72 -18.48 -26.05
N CYS A 297 -4.62 -19.77 -26.40
CA CYS A 297 -3.37 -20.52 -26.35
C CYS A 297 -2.32 -19.96 -27.31
N GLN A 298 -2.74 -19.51 -28.50
CA GLN A 298 -1.85 -18.86 -29.46
C GLN A 298 -1.28 -17.56 -28.89
N LYS A 299 -2.11 -16.69 -28.28
CA LYS A 299 -1.63 -15.46 -27.64
C LYS A 299 -0.66 -15.76 -26.50
N PHE A 300 -0.96 -16.75 -25.66
CA PHE A 300 -0.06 -17.19 -24.60
C PHE A 300 1.31 -17.62 -25.16
N SER A 301 1.32 -18.49 -26.18
CA SER A 301 2.53 -19.01 -26.81
C SER A 301 3.32 -17.91 -27.55
N GLU A 302 2.66 -16.98 -28.25
CA GLU A 302 3.33 -15.84 -28.91
C GLU A 302 4.11 -14.96 -27.91
N LYS A 303 3.53 -14.75 -26.71
CA LYS A 303 4.11 -13.88 -25.67
C LYS A 303 5.16 -14.58 -24.81
N THR A 304 5.04 -15.89 -24.60
CA THR A 304 5.88 -16.64 -23.65
C THR A 304 6.80 -17.67 -24.30
N LYS A 305 6.51 -18.10 -25.54
CA LYS A 305 7.08 -19.30 -26.21
C LYS A 305 6.78 -20.63 -25.50
N ASN A 306 5.82 -20.66 -24.58
CA ASN A 306 5.40 -21.87 -23.88
C ASN A 306 4.01 -22.30 -24.34
N ASP A 307 3.67 -23.58 -24.12
CA ASP A 307 2.32 -24.08 -24.27
C ASP A 307 1.53 -23.85 -22.97
N PHE A 308 0.29 -23.37 -23.10
CA PHE A 308 -0.57 -23.07 -21.97
C PHE A 308 -0.96 -24.32 -21.16
N TYR A 309 -1.22 -25.44 -21.83
CA TYR A 309 -1.56 -26.68 -21.11
C TYR A 309 -0.36 -27.28 -20.37
N HIS A 310 0.86 -26.94 -20.79
CA HIS A 310 2.11 -27.36 -20.15
C HIS A 310 2.75 -26.24 -19.31
N ARG A 311 1.95 -25.26 -18.85
CA ARG A 311 2.41 -24.12 -18.05
C ARG A 311 2.98 -24.50 -16.67
N ASP A 312 2.74 -25.72 -16.19
CA ASP A 312 3.38 -26.21 -14.96
C ASP A 312 4.88 -26.42 -15.12
N THR A 313 5.33 -26.73 -16.34
CA THR A 313 6.74 -26.84 -16.74
C THR A 313 7.26 -25.58 -17.45
N PHE A 314 6.69 -24.41 -17.13
CA PHE A 314 7.01 -23.15 -17.79
C PHE A 314 8.51 -22.83 -17.76
N THR A 315 9.07 -22.43 -18.90
CA THR A 315 10.45 -21.97 -19.02
C THR A 315 10.50 -20.51 -19.48
N LYS A 316 11.13 -19.63 -18.69
CA LYS A 316 11.30 -18.23 -19.06
C LYS A 316 12.33 -18.11 -20.19
N TYR A 317 11.92 -17.46 -21.30
CA TYR A 317 12.80 -17.14 -22.42
C TYR A 317 13.24 -15.69 -22.40
N SER A 318 14.50 -15.42 -22.77
CA SER A 318 15.02 -14.06 -22.88
C SER A 318 14.19 -13.20 -23.84
N GLY A 319 13.88 -11.96 -23.43
CA GLY A 319 13.08 -11.01 -24.20
C GLY A 319 11.59 -11.35 -24.34
N LYS A 320 11.11 -12.41 -23.67
CA LYS A 320 9.69 -12.81 -23.62
C LYS A 320 9.09 -12.52 -22.25
N TYR A 321 7.76 -12.61 -22.15
CA TYR A 321 7.06 -12.45 -20.88
C TYR A 321 7.24 -13.70 -20.01
N ASP A 322 7.28 -13.50 -18.71
CA ASP A 322 7.22 -14.54 -17.69
C ASP A 322 5.77 -14.73 -17.21
N TYR A 323 5.45 -15.91 -16.68
CA TYR A 323 4.14 -16.24 -16.17
C TYR A 323 4.06 -15.97 -14.67
N VAL A 324 3.12 -15.10 -14.26
CA VAL A 324 2.85 -14.82 -12.84
C VAL A 324 1.77 -15.79 -12.37
N LYS A 325 2.15 -16.77 -11.55
CA LYS A 325 1.21 -17.77 -11.04
C LYS A 325 0.27 -17.14 -10.00
N LEU A 326 -0.98 -16.98 -10.40
CA LEU A 326 -2.05 -16.51 -9.52
C LEU A 326 -2.78 -17.71 -8.91
N ASP A 327 -2.99 -17.70 -7.59
CA ASP A 327 -3.86 -18.67 -6.93
C ASP A 327 -5.31 -18.15 -6.94
N TYR A 328 -6.18 -18.97 -7.51
CA TYR A 328 -7.61 -18.71 -7.63
C TYR A 328 -8.41 -19.78 -6.89
N ASN A 329 -7.84 -20.49 -5.91
CA ASN A 329 -8.56 -21.48 -5.11
C ASN A 329 -9.43 -20.83 -4.02
N PRO A 330 -10.76 -20.75 -4.16
CA PRO A 330 -11.65 -20.82 -3.02
C PRO A 330 -11.80 -22.30 -2.68
N THR A 331 -10.92 -22.87 -1.86
CA THR A 331 -11.07 -24.26 -1.43
C THR A 331 -12.23 -24.40 -0.44
N THR A 332 -13.46 -24.44 -0.98
CA THR A 332 -14.64 -25.27 -0.62
C THR A 332 -15.91 -24.69 -1.26
N SER A 333 -16.02 -24.73 -2.59
CA SER A 333 -17.34 -24.84 -3.24
C SER A 333 -17.35 -26.01 -4.21
N LYS A 334 -17.36 -27.22 -3.62
CA LYS A 334 -17.87 -28.38 -4.33
C LYS A 334 -19.36 -28.17 -4.55
N THR A 335 -19.75 -27.88 -5.80
CA THR A 335 -20.83 -28.56 -6.54
C THR A 335 -20.84 -28.00 -7.97
N SER A 336 -20.18 -28.72 -8.88
CA SER A 336 -20.54 -28.71 -10.29
C SER A 336 -21.84 -29.50 -10.44
N ASP A 337 -22.79 -28.95 -11.20
CA ASP A 337 -24.15 -29.44 -11.49
C ASP A 337 -25.24 -29.11 -10.45
N GLU A 338 -25.62 -27.83 -10.37
CA GLU A 338 -26.89 -27.43 -9.76
C GLU A 338 -27.85 -26.91 -10.84
N SER A 339 -29.04 -27.51 -10.93
CA SER A 339 -30.14 -27.05 -11.78
C SER A 339 -30.55 -25.61 -11.44
N GLU A 340 -31.03 -24.83 -12.42
CA GLU A 340 -31.49 -23.44 -12.28
C GLU A 340 -32.47 -23.19 -11.11
N GLU A 341 -33.19 -24.22 -10.66
CA GLU A 341 -34.08 -24.16 -9.51
C GLU A 341 -33.33 -24.08 -8.15
N ASN A 342 -32.16 -24.71 -8.02
CA ASN A 342 -31.30 -24.63 -6.84
C ASN A 342 -30.53 -23.30 -6.79
N LYS A 343 -30.15 -22.77 -7.95
CA LYS A 343 -29.54 -21.44 -8.08
C LYS A 343 -30.47 -20.33 -7.59
N LYS A 344 -31.75 -20.36 -7.97
CA LYS A 344 -32.77 -19.43 -7.44
C LYS A 344 -33.02 -19.59 -5.95
N LYS A 345 -33.03 -20.81 -5.42
CA LYS A 345 -33.15 -21.05 -3.96
C LYS A 345 -31.94 -20.53 -3.19
N ARG A 346 -30.74 -20.67 -3.75
CA ARG A 346 -29.50 -20.19 -3.12
C ARG A 346 -29.36 -18.67 -3.23
N GLU A 347 -29.75 -18.06 -4.33
CA GLU A 347 -29.83 -16.60 -4.50
C GLU A 347 -30.89 -15.98 -3.57
N ALA A 348 -32.07 -16.61 -3.45
CA ALA A 348 -33.09 -16.22 -2.48
C ALA A 348 -32.59 -16.37 -1.03
N ALA A 349 -31.91 -17.47 -0.70
CA ALA A 349 -31.30 -17.66 0.61
C ALA A 349 -30.17 -16.67 0.90
N LEU A 350 -29.42 -16.22 -0.11
CA LEU A 350 -28.34 -15.24 0.02
C LEU A 350 -28.86 -13.79 0.15
N GLU A 351 -29.96 -13.45 -0.53
CA GLU A 351 -30.73 -12.21 -0.32
C GLU A 351 -31.39 -12.20 1.06
N GLU A 352 -31.93 -13.34 1.51
CA GLU A 352 -32.45 -13.51 2.87
C GLU A 352 -31.33 -13.40 3.92
N LEU A 353 -30.10 -13.86 3.61
CA LEU A 353 -28.94 -13.75 4.49
C LEU A 353 -28.39 -12.31 4.57
N LYS A 354 -28.42 -11.55 3.46
CA LYS A 354 -28.02 -10.13 3.42
C LYS A 354 -29.03 -9.21 4.11
N SER A 355 -30.29 -9.64 4.21
CA SER A 355 -31.36 -8.90 4.90
C SER A 355 -31.54 -9.30 6.37
N ARG A 356 -30.89 -10.38 6.83
CA ARG A 356 -30.85 -10.73 8.25
C ARG A 356 -29.97 -9.76 9.02
N PRO A 357 -30.42 -9.28 10.20
CA PRO A 357 -29.57 -8.46 11.07
C PRO A 357 -28.32 -9.28 11.44
N ILE A 358 -27.14 -8.68 11.25
CA ILE A 358 -25.87 -9.28 11.64
C ILE A 358 -25.96 -9.60 13.14
N PRO A 359 -25.76 -10.86 13.55
CA PRO A 359 -25.81 -11.23 14.97
C PRO A 359 -24.81 -10.38 15.76
N GLU A 360 -25.15 -10.01 16.99
CA GLU A 360 -24.22 -9.31 17.87
C GLU A 360 -22.98 -10.19 18.13
N SER A 361 -21.79 -9.58 18.07
CA SER A 361 -20.53 -10.28 18.35
C SER A 361 -20.46 -10.66 19.83
N LYS A 362 -19.93 -11.86 20.11
CA LYS A 362 -19.73 -12.33 21.49
C LYS A 362 -18.39 -11.88 22.09
N LEU A 363 -17.54 -11.23 21.31
CA LEU A 363 -16.18 -10.85 21.70
C LEU A 363 -16.16 -9.53 22.47
N ASP A 364 -15.18 -9.34 23.35
CA ASP A 364 -14.91 -8.04 23.99
C ASP A 364 -14.66 -6.97 22.91
N LYS A 365 -15.16 -5.76 23.11
CA LYS A 365 -15.05 -4.68 22.13
C LYS A 365 -13.60 -4.38 21.73
N ARG A 366 -12.65 -4.51 22.66
CA ARG A 366 -11.21 -4.34 22.38
C ARG A 366 -10.68 -5.40 21.44
N VAL A 367 -11.17 -6.64 21.55
CA VAL A 367 -10.83 -7.74 20.63
C VAL A 367 -11.43 -7.44 19.26
N GLN A 368 -12.70 -7.04 19.19
CA GLN A 368 -13.34 -6.66 17.93
C GLN A 368 -12.54 -5.57 17.20
N ASP A 369 -12.17 -4.50 17.92
CA ASP A 369 -11.41 -3.37 17.37
C ASP A 369 -10.01 -3.80 16.90
N LEU A 370 -9.39 -4.77 17.56
CA LEU A 370 -8.11 -5.35 17.16
C LEU A 370 -8.25 -6.21 15.89
N ILE A 371 -9.27 -7.06 15.82
CA ILE A 371 -9.52 -7.91 14.63
C ILE A 371 -9.87 -7.05 13.43
N GLU A 372 -10.73 -6.04 13.60
CA GLU A 372 -11.03 -5.06 12.55
C GLU A 372 -9.77 -4.33 12.06
N LEU A 373 -8.82 -4.05 12.96
CA LEU A 373 -7.56 -3.40 12.63
C LEU A 373 -6.61 -4.31 11.84
N VAL A 374 -6.38 -5.54 12.33
CA VAL A 374 -5.40 -6.47 11.72
C VAL A 374 -5.92 -7.17 10.47
N CYS A 375 -7.24 -7.29 10.29
CA CYS A 375 -7.89 -7.87 9.11
C CYS A 375 -8.35 -6.79 8.11
N ASN A 376 -7.88 -5.54 8.27
CA ASN A 376 -8.29 -4.45 7.40
C ASN A 376 -7.61 -4.53 6.03
N ILE A 377 -8.34 -5.03 5.03
CA ILE A 377 -7.88 -5.15 3.64
C ILE A 377 -7.34 -3.81 3.09
N ARG A 378 -7.97 -2.67 3.43
CA ARG A 378 -7.53 -1.37 2.91
C ARG A 378 -6.17 -0.97 3.47
N LEU A 379 -5.93 -1.23 4.75
CA LEU A 379 -4.61 -0.97 5.37
C LEU A 379 -3.53 -1.88 4.76
N MET A 380 -3.87 -3.13 4.43
CA MET A 380 -2.98 -4.04 3.70
C MET A 380 -2.65 -3.53 2.29
N GLU A 381 -3.67 -3.09 1.55
CA GLU A 381 -3.54 -2.47 0.22
C GLU A 381 -2.61 -1.26 0.26
N GLU A 382 -2.84 -0.36 1.21
CA GLU A 382 -2.01 0.84 1.39
C GLU A 382 -0.56 0.51 1.75
N ALA A 383 -0.32 -0.48 2.61
CA ALA A 383 1.03 -0.91 2.97
C ALA A 383 1.79 -1.47 1.75
N LEU A 384 1.14 -2.30 0.93
CA LEU A 384 1.76 -2.81 -0.30
C LEU A 384 2.04 -1.70 -1.32
N LEU A 385 1.16 -0.71 -1.42
CA LEU A 385 1.39 0.46 -2.28
C LEU A 385 2.60 1.29 -1.82
N GLU A 386 2.80 1.46 -0.51
CA GLU A 386 3.99 2.11 0.05
C GLU A 386 5.28 1.37 -0.32
N MET A 387 5.21 0.04 -0.38
CA MET A 387 6.28 -0.85 -0.82
C MET A 387 6.37 -1.00 -2.35
N LYS A 388 5.63 -0.16 -3.10
CA LYS A 388 5.63 -0.08 -4.57
C LYS A 388 5.16 -1.36 -5.30
N PHE A 389 4.40 -2.22 -4.63
CA PHE A 389 3.78 -3.38 -5.25
C PHE A 389 2.54 -2.99 -6.07
N ASP A 390 2.34 -3.58 -7.26
CA ASP A 390 1.16 -3.31 -8.10
C ASP A 390 -0.07 -4.12 -7.60
N ALA A 391 -0.63 -3.66 -6.48
CA ALA A 391 -1.83 -4.24 -5.86
C ALA A 391 -3.09 -4.08 -6.73
N LYS A 392 -3.11 -3.12 -7.68
CA LYS A 392 -4.27 -2.87 -8.55
C LYS A 392 -4.46 -3.98 -9.59
N LYS A 393 -3.37 -4.53 -10.11
CA LYS A 393 -3.42 -5.61 -11.12
C LYS A 393 -3.19 -6.99 -10.56
N ASN A 394 -2.52 -7.08 -9.43
CA ASN A 394 -2.37 -8.31 -8.66
C ASN A 394 -3.11 -8.08 -7.34
N PRO A 395 -4.45 -8.25 -7.31
CA PRO A 395 -5.23 -8.10 -6.09
C PRO A 395 -4.61 -8.92 -4.96
N LEU A 396 -4.70 -8.37 -3.76
CA LEU A 396 -4.21 -8.98 -2.52
C LEU A 396 -4.64 -10.47 -2.43
N GLY A 397 -3.72 -11.32 -1.99
CA GLY A 397 -3.96 -12.75 -1.76
C GLY A 397 -4.02 -13.63 -3.01
N LYS A 398 -3.63 -13.12 -4.19
CA LYS A 398 -3.56 -13.93 -5.41
C LYS A 398 -2.16 -14.32 -5.85
N LEU A 399 -1.11 -13.68 -5.33
CA LEU A 399 0.24 -14.13 -5.68
C LEU A 399 0.46 -15.47 -4.97
N SER A 400 0.60 -16.56 -5.71
CA SER A 400 0.75 -17.87 -5.08
C SER A 400 2.02 -17.94 -4.22
N SER A 401 2.01 -18.73 -3.14
CA SER A 401 3.22 -19.05 -2.36
C SER A 401 4.41 -19.51 -3.24
N VAL A 402 4.14 -20.18 -4.37
CA VAL A 402 5.17 -20.56 -5.36
C VAL A 402 5.84 -19.33 -5.98
N GLN A 403 5.05 -18.31 -6.33
CA GLN A 403 5.55 -17.05 -6.88
C GLN A 403 6.37 -16.26 -5.83
N ILE A 404 5.92 -16.24 -4.58
CA ILE A 404 6.65 -15.60 -3.46
C ILE A 404 8.01 -16.28 -3.25
N LYS A 405 8.06 -17.62 -3.21
CA LYS A 405 9.32 -18.40 -3.15
C LYS A 405 10.24 -18.12 -4.34
N ALA A 406 9.69 -18.00 -5.54
CA ALA A 406 10.45 -17.62 -6.73
C ALA A 406 11.02 -16.19 -6.63
N GLY A 407 10.31 -15.27 -5.96
CA GLY A 407 10.79 -13.94 -5.59
C GLY A 407 11.99 -13.98 -4.65
N TYR A 408 11.89 -14.76 -3.57
CA TYR A 408 12.99 -14.97 -2.63
C TYR A 408 14.25 -15.52 -3.32
N ALA A 409 14.09 -16.55 -4.16
CA ALA A 409 15.19 -17.12 -4.93
C ALA A 409 15.86 -16.08 -5.86
N ALA A 410 15.08 -15.19 -6.48
CA ALA A 410 15.61 -14.12 -7.32
C ALA A 410 16.37 -13.06 -6.49
N LEU A 411 15.89 -12.70 -5.30
CA LEU A 411 16.64 -11.82 -4.40
C LEU A 411 17.95 -12.46 -3.93
N LYS A 412 17.96 -13.77 -3.68
CA LYS A 412 19.16 -14.51 -3.26
C LYS A 412 20.21 -14.56 -4.37
N GLU A 413 19.77 -14.62 -5.62
CA GLU A 413 20.67 -14.46 -6.77
C GLU A 413 21.29 -13.05 -6.79
N ILE A 414 20.49 -12.00 -6.60
CA ILE A 414 20.97 -10.61 -6.52
C ILE A 414 21.97 -10.41 -5.37
N GLU A 415 21.70 -11.00 -4.21
CA GLU A 415 22.60 -11.02 -3.05
C GLU A 415 23.99 -11.54 -3.42
N SER A 416 24.08 -12.66 -4.12
CA SER A 416 25.37 -13.27 -4.48
C SER A 416 26.28 -12.35 -5.33
N PHE A 417 25.68 -11.47 -6.13
CA PHE A 417 26.40 -10.45 -6.89
C PHE A 417 26.84 -9.27 -6.02
N ILE A 418 26.03 -8.87 -5.04
CA ILE A 418 26.39 -7.81 -4.08
C ILE A 418 27.57 -8.26 -3.20
N ASP A 419 27.53 -9.49 -2.70
CA ASP A 419 28.59 -10.06 -1.85
C ASP A 419 29.94 -10.15 -2.59
N THR A 420 29.90 -10.40 -3.89
CA THR A 420 31.10 -10.46 -4.75
C THR A 420 31.44 -9.12 -5.41
N ASN A 421 30.70 -8.05 -5.10
CA ASN A 421 30.82 -6.72 -5.69
C ASN A 421 30.83 -6.75 -7.23
N ASN A 422 30.04 -7.64 -7.84
CA ASN A 422 30.00 -7.91 -9.27
C ASN A 422 28.72 -7.36 -9.91
N PHE A 423 28.78 -6.14 -10.46
CA PHE A 423 27.65 -5.45 -11.07
C PHE A 423 27.65 -5.51 -12.60
N ASN A 424 27.89 -6.70 -13.16
CA ASN A 424 27.92 -6.92 -14.61
C ASN A 424 26.51 -7.04 -15.22
N ALA A 425 26.43 -7.41 -16.50
CA ALA A 425 25.15 -7.61 -17.19
C ALA A 425 24.27 -8.71 -16.56
N ALA A 426 24.87 -9.74 -15.96
CA ALA A 426 24.13 -10.81 -15.26
C ALA A 426 23.46 -10.27 -13.98
N PHE A 427 24.10 -9.36 -13.24
CA PHE A 427 23.48 -8.68 -12.11
C PHE A 427 22.23 -7.86 -12.52
N VAL A 428 22.29 -7.18 -13.66
CA VAL A 428 21.13 -6.46 -14.22
C VAL A 428 20.01 -7.44 -14.59
N GLU A 429 20.35 -8.61 -15.13
CA GLU A 429 19.37 -9.65 -15.47
C GLU A 429 18.75 -10.32 -14.23
N ALA A 430 19.51 -10.48 -13.15
CA ALA A 430 18.96 -10.93 -11.87
C ALA A 430 17.92 -9.94 -11.33
N ASN A 431 18.20 -8.63 -11.40
CA ASN A 431 17.24 -7.58 -11.06
C ASN A 431 16.00 -7.59 -11.99
N ASN A 432 16.19 -7.76 -13.30
CA ASN A 432 15.07 -7.94 -14.24
C ASN A 432 14.21 -9.13 -13.84
N THR A 433 14.83 -10.25 -13.48
CA THR A 433 14.15 -11.48 -13.08
C THR A 433 13.32 -11.26 -11.81
N TYR A 434 13.88 -10.60 -10.79
CA TYR A 434 13.14 -10.25 -9.58
C TYR A 434 11.90 -9.38 -9.88
N TYR A 435 12.06 -8.24 -10.56
CA TYR A 435 10.93 -7.35 -10.87
C TYR A 435 9.96 -7.92 -11.91
N THR A 436 10.35 -8.96 -12.63
CA THR A 436 9.45 -9.71 -13.50
C THR A 436 8.59 -10.67 -12.67
N ARG A 437 9.19 -11.34 -11.69
CA ARG A 437 8.48 -12.27 -10.80
C ARG A 437 7.60 -11.56 -9.78
N ILE A 438 8.03 -10.42 -9.27
CA ILE A 438 7.33 -9.62 -8.27
C ILE A 438 6.99 -8.27 -8.91
N PRO A 439 5.74 -8.07 -9.38
CA PRO A 439 5.38 -6.88 -10.12
C PRO A 439 5.40 -5.60 -9.26
N HIS A 440 6.18 -4.62 -9.70
CA HIS A 440 6.30 -3.33 -9.03
C HIS A 440 5.82 -2.16 -9.89
N GLU A 441 5.21 -1.16 -9.26
CA GLU A 441 4.85 0.10 -9.91
C GLU A 441 5.95 1.16 -9.72
N PHE A 442 6.72 1.42 -10.78
CA PHE A 442 7.76 2.45 -10.79
C PHE A 442 7.33 3.75 -11.50
N GLY A 443 6.04 3.93 -11.77
CA GLY A 443 5.55 5.03 -12.60
C GLY A 443 6.27 5.04 -13.96
N ARG A 444 6.71 6.19 -14.46
CA ARG A 444 7.51 6.29 -15.72
C ARG A 444 9.02 6.13 -15.52
N HIS A 445 9.48 5.99 -14.28
CA HIS A 445 10.90 5.86 -13.98
C HIS A 445 11.41 4.46 -14.31
N THR A 446 12.70 4.38 -14.64
CA THR A 446 13.39 3.11 -14.80
C THR A 446 13.35 2.35 -13.46
N PRO A 447 13.03 1.04 -13.46
CA PRO A 447 13.14 0.23 -12.25
C PRO A 447 14.55 0.35 -11.65
N PRO A 448 14.68 0.66 -10.34
CA PRO A 448 15.97 0.87 -9.71
C PRO A 448 16.75 -0.44 -9.59
N LEU A 449 18.07 -0.39 -9.55
CA LEU A 449 18.88 -1.58 -9.23
C LEU A 449 18.95 -1.78 -7.71
N ILE A 450 18.75 -3.01 -7.25
CA ILE A 450 18.95 -3.47 -5.87
C ILE A 450 20.45 -3.75 -5.70
N LYS A 451 21.18 -2.80 -5.11
CA LYS A 451 22.65 -2.82 -5.00
C LYS A 451 23.17 -2.94 -3.57
N THR A 452 22.28 -2.87 -2.58
CA THR A 452 22.67 -2.79 -1.17
C THR A 452 21.87 -3.77 -0.32
N SER A 453 22.46 -4.23 0.77
CA SER A 453 21.80 -5.08 1.76
C SER A 453 20.53 -4.47 2.33
N LYS A 454 20.49 -3.13 2.47
CA LYS A 454 19.29 -2.40 2.92
C LYS A 454 18.14 -2.51 1.92
N GLN A 455 18.44 -2.45 0.62
CA GLN A 455 17.41 -2.64 -0.41
C GLN A 455 16.94 -4.10 -0.46
N ILE A 456 17.84 -5.09 -0.32
CA ILE A 456 17.42 -6.49 -0.19
C ILE A 456 16.48 -6.66 1.00
N LYS A 457 16.82 -6.13 2.17
CA LYS A 457 15.97 -6.20 3.36
C LYS A 457 14.57 -5.63 3.10
N HIS A 458 14.48 -4.47 2.46
CA HIS A 458 13.19 -3.86 2.14
C HIS A 458 12.33 -4.73 1.20
N GLU A 459 12.96 -5.37 0.21
CA GLU A 459 12.28 -6.26 -0.73
C GLU A 459 11.90 -7.61 -0.08
N MET A 460 12.69 -8.10 0.88
CA MET A 460 12.31 -9.27 1.69
C MET A 460 11.09 -8.98 2.56
N GLU A 461 11.04 -7.81 3.20
CA GLU A 461 9.87 -7.39 3.99
C GLU A 461 8.60 -7.32 3.13
N LEU A 462 8.71 -6.96 1.83
CA LEU A 462 7.58 -6.96 0.91
C LEU A 462 7.07 -8.40 0.70
N LEU A 463 7.98 -9.34 0.46
CA LEU A 463 7.62 -10.75 0.27
C LEU A 463 7.00 -11.36 1.53
N GLU A 464 7.51 -11.02 2.71
CA GLU A 464 6.94 -11.43 4.00
C GLU A 464 5.50 -10.88 4.17
N ALA A 465 5.30 -9.59 3.90
CA ALA A 465 3.97 -8.97 3.97
C ALA A 465 2.99 -9.59 2.96
N LEU A 466 3.44 -9.91 1.74
CA LEU A 466 2.61 -10.58 0.73
C LEU A 466 2.15 -11.96 1.19
N ASP A 467 3.05 -12.74 1.81
CA ASP A 467 2.75 -14.07 2.34
C ASP A 467 1.76 -14.00 3.51
N ASP A 468 1.95 -13.06 4.45
CA ASP A 468 1.02 -12.86 5.57
C ASP A 468 -0.38 -12.42 5.10
N ILE A 469 -0.45 -11.56 4.08
CA ILE A 469 -1.73 -11.11 3.49
C ILE A 469 -2.46 -12.29 2.80
N GLU A 470 -1.74 -13.19 2.11
CA GLU A 470 -2.33 -14.38 1.49
C GLU A 470 -3.07 -15.24 2.53
N VAL A 471 -2.47 -15.40 3.72
CA VAL A 471 -3.08 -16.12 4.84
C VAL A 471 -4.41 -15.49 5.27
N VAL A 472 -4.45 -14.15 5.37
CA VAL A 472 -5.69 -13.42 5.72
C VAL A 472 -6.74 -13.58 4.64
N PHE A 473 -6.39 -13.51 3.37
CA PHE A 473 -7.38 -13.68 2.30
C PHE A 473 -7.99 -15.08 2.28
N ASN A 474 -7.17 -16.11 2.50
CA ASN A 474 -7.64 -17.48 2.63
C ASN A 474 -8.55 -17.65 3.87
N SER A 475 -8.27 -16.95 4.96
CA SER A 475 -9.15 -16.94 6.13
C SER A 475 -10.45 -16.16 5.88
N LEU A 476 -10.44 -15.05 5.15
CA LEU A 476 -11.64 -14.24 4.90
C LEU A 476 -12.64 -14.86 3.92
N THR A 477 -12.20 -15.75 3.03
CA THR A 477 -13.04 -16.28 1.93
C THR A 477 -13.78 -17.58 2.25
N THR A 478 -13.43 -18.23 3.36
CA THR A 478 -14.00 -19.52 3.81
C THR A 478 -15.26 -19.32 4.67
N ASN A 479 -16.38 -18.88 4.09
CA ASN A 479 -17.64 -18.71 4.85
C ASN A 479 -18.34 -20.05 5.07
N GLU A 480 -17.97 -20.77 6.13
CA GLU A 480 -18.56 -22.08 6.46
C GLU A 480 -19.76 -21.98 7.42
N ASN A 481 -19.95 -20.87 8.14
CA ASN A 481 -20.96 -20.77 9.19
C ASN A 481 -21.77 -19.45 9.17
N ASN A 482 -22.90 -19.46 8.48
CA ASN A 482 -23.77 -18.29 8.27
C ASN A 482 -24.48 -17.75 9.53
N ASN A 483 -24.27 -18.35 10.71
CA ASN A 483 -24.95 -18.00 11.95
C ASN A 483 -24.10 -17.15 12.93
N LEU A 484 -22.83 -16.89 12.60
CA LEU A 484 -21.91 -16.12 13.45
C LEU A 484 -21.68 -14.70 12.91
N ASN A 485 -21.36 -13.76 13.80
CA ASN A 485 -20.91 -12.43 13.39
C ASN A 485 -19.63 -12.57 12.52
N PRO A 486 -19.46 -11.79 11.44
CA PRO A 486 -18.26 -11.84 10.59
C PRO A 486 -16.94 -11.66 11.33
N ILE A 487 -16.90 -10.82 12.37
CA ILE A 487 -15.70 -10.60 13.20
C ILE A 487 -15.39 -11.85 14.03
N ASP A 488 -16.42 -12.51 14.56
CA ASP A 488 -16.27 -13.75 15.34
C ASP A 488 -15.70 -14.86 14.45
N GLN A 489 -16.19 -14.97 13.21
CA GLN A 489 -15.65 -15.93 12.24
C GLN A 489 -14.19 -15.65 11.88
N GLN A 490 -13.81 -14.38 11.77
CA GLN A 490 -12.42 -13.99 11.53
C GLN A 490 -11.53 -14.36 12.73
N TYR A 491 -12.00 -14.04 13.93
CA TYR A 491 -11.31 -14.37 15.18
C TYR A 491 -11.08 -15.87 15.34
N GLU A 492 -12.10 -16.70 15.13
CA GLU A 492 -11.99 -18.17 15.21
C GLU A 492 -10.92 -18.73 14.26
N LYS A 493 -10.80 -18.16 13.05
CA LYS A 493 -9.81 -18.60 12.06
C LYS A 493 -8.39 -18.20 12.39
N LEU A 494 -8.19 -17.19 13.25
CA LEU A 494 -6.87 -16.86 13.75
C LEU A 494 -6.35 -17.91 14.72
N LYS A 495 -7.20 -18.80 15.27
CA LYS A 495 -6.78 -19.89 16.18
C LYS A 495 -5.86 -19.39 17.31
N CYS A 496 -6.20 -18.22 17.82
CA CYS A 496 -5.39 -17.46 18.75
C CYS A 496 -6.32 -16.77 19.73
N GLU A 497 -6.31 -17.23 20.97
CA GLU A 497 -7.13 -16.64 22.03
C GLU A 497 -6.52 -15.31 22.46
N LEU A 498 -7.36 -14.28 22.50
CA LEU A 498 -6.97 -12.92 22.88
C LEU A 498 -7.81 -12.49 24.08
N ASN A 499 -7.19 -12.47 25.25
CA ASN A 499 -7.84 -12.09 26.50
C ASN A 499 -7.41 -10.68 26.92
N PRO A 500 -8.28 -9.67 26.84
CA PRO A 500 -7.90 -8.31 27.18
C PRO A 500 -7.57 -8.13 28.66
N ILE A 501 -6.44 -7.50 28.96
CA ILE A 501 -5.97 -7.24 30.33
C ILE A 501 -6.48 -5.87 30.80
N ASN A 502 -6.93 -5.80 32.05
CA ASN A 502 -7.39 -4.54 32.65
C ASN A 502 -6.19 -3.65 33.02
N LYS A 503 -6.35 -2.33 32.87
CA LYS A 503 -5.27 -1.35 33.16
C LYS A 503 -4.82 -1.33 34.64
N THR A 504 -5.68 -1.81 35.54
CA THR A 504 -5.39 -1.92 36.97
C THR A 504 -4.59 -3.16 37.33
N ASP A 505 -4.52 -4.14 36.42
CA ASP A 505 -3.83 -5.41 36.62
C ASP A 505 -2.32 -5.20 36.80
N GLU A 506 -1.69 -6.02 37.64
CA GLU A 506 -0.25 -5.96 37.87
C GLU A 506 0.55 -6.33 36.62
N VAL A 507 0.03 -7.24 35.80
CA VAL A 507 0.64 -7.61 34.51
C VAL A 507 0.64 -6.42 33.56
N TYR A 508 -0.47 -5.66 33.50
CA TYR A 508 -0.53 -4.45 32.67
C TYR A 508 0.54 -3.43 33.12
N LYS A 509 0.64 -3.18 34.43
CA LYS A 509 1.64 -2.24 34.99
C LYS A 509 3.06 -2.68 34.69
N LEU A 510 3.37 -3.97 34.87
CA LEU A 510 4.68 -4.54 34.53
C LEU A 510 5.02 -4.31 33.05
N ILE A 511 4.06 -4.53 32.15
CA ILE A 511 4.25 -4.34 30.70
C ILE A 511 4.45 -2.85 30.37
N ASP A 512 3.67 -1.95 30.96
CA ASP A 512 3.84 -0.50 30.76
C ASP A 512 5.19 -0.03 31.31
N ASP A 513 5.56 -0.42 32.53
CA ASP A 513 6.86 -0.11 33.12
C ASP A 513 8.00 -0.67 32.26
N TYR A 514 7.87 -1.88 31.71
CA TYR A 514 8.86 -2.47 30.81
C TYR A 514 8.95 -1.68 29.50
N LEU A 515 7.81 -1.31 28.91
CA LEU A 515 7.71 -0.53 27.69
C LEU A 515 8.39 0.84 27.84
N GLN A 516 8.07 1.57 28.92
CA GLN A 516 8.60 2.91 29.17
C GLN A 516 10.07 2.90 29.58
N SER A 517 10.45 2.00 30.50
CA SER A 517 11.83 1.95 31.02
C SER A 517 12.84 1.53 29.95
N THR A 518 12.43 0.74 28.96
CA THR A 518 13.29 0.29 27.86
C THR A 518 13.12 1.08 26.57
N HIS A 519 12.51 2.26 26.64
CA HIS A 519 12.51 3.20 25.52
C HIS A 519 13.91 3.79 25.32
N ALA A 520 14.56 3.39 24.24
CA ALA A 520 15.94 3.73 23.97
C ALA A 520 16.17 5.25 23.81
N ALA A 521 17.22 5.77 24.45
CA ALA A 521 17.54 7.19 24.49
C ALA A 521 17.86 7.81 23.11
N THR A 522 18.20 7.02 22.09
CA THR A 522 18.42 7.50 20.72
C THR A 522 17.14 7.58 19.89
N HIS A 523 16.04 6.94 20.33
CA HIS A 523 14.76 6.90 19.62
C HIS A 523 13.81 8.01 20.12
N GLN A 524 14.25 9.27 20.08
CA GLN A 524 13.51 10.38 20.71
C GLN A 524 12.44 11.03 19.81
N LEU A 525 12.25 10.54 18.59
CA LEU A 525 11.31 11.11 17.62
C LEU A 525 9.84 10.91 18.03
N TYR A 526 9.57 9.90 18.86
CA TYR A 526 8.25 9.57 19.37
C TYR A 526 8.33 9.10 20.82
N LYS A 527 7.18 9.12 21.50
CA LYS A 527 6.91 8.34 22.71
C LYS A 527 5.88 7.25 22.40
N MET A 528 5.74 6.26 23.29
CA MET A 528 4.78 5.16 23.14
C MET A 528 3.76 5.21 24.28
N GLN A 529 2.47 5.13 23.93
CA GLN A 529 1.38 5.10 24.90
C GLN A 529 0.53 3.84 24.66
N ILE A 530 0.45 2.96 25.64
CA ILE A 530 -0.39 1.76 25.56
C ILE A 530 -1.87 2.17 25.48
N GLU A 531 -2.58 1.58 24.52
CA GLU A 531 -4.04 1.64 24.43
C GLU A 531 -4.67 0.44 25.13
N ASP A 532 -4.27 -0.76 24.69
CA ASP A 532 -4.80 -2.05 25.11
C ASP A 532 -3.68 -3.10 25.18
N VAL A 533 -3.81 -4.05 26.10
CA VAL A 533 -2.94 -5.23 26.22
C VAL A 533 -3.82 -6.46 26.20
N PHE A 534 -3.39 -7.47 25.45
CA PHE A 534 -4.05 -8.76 25.35
C PHE A 534 -3.09 -9.85 25.80
N GLU A 535 -3.52 -10.74 26.68
CA GLU A 535 -2.89 -12.05 26.83
C GLU A 535 -3.21 -12.88 25.60
N VAL A 536 -2.17 -13.55 25.09
CA VAL A 536 -2.20 -14.32 23.85
C VAL A 536 -2.00 -15.78 24.19
N ASP A 537 -2.91 -16.65 23.73
CA ASP A 537 -2.70 -18.10 23.75
C ASP A 537 -3.01 -18.68 22.37
N ARG A 538 -1.94 -19.00 21.62
CA ARG A 538 -2.06 -19.53 20.27
C ARG A 538 -2.22 -21.05 20.29
N GLU A 539 -3.16 -21.59 19.52
CA GLU A 539 -3.48 -23.01 19.49
C GLU A 539 -2.23 -23.88 19.23
N GLY A 540 -1.98 -24.82 20.15
CA GLY A 540 -0.87 -25.78 20.11
C GLY A 540 0.52 -25.20 20.43
N GLU A 541 0.67 -23.88 20.57
CA GLU A 541 1.99 -23.26 20.78
C GLU A 541 2.57 -23.65 22.14
N LYS A 542 1.75 -23.59 23.19
CA LYS A 542 2.12 -23.98 24.55
C LYS A 542 2.61 -25.43 24.63
N ASP A 543 1.93 -26.35 23.94
CA ASP A 543 2.29 -27.77 23.95
C ASP A 543 3.56 -28.07 23.14
N SER A 544 3.79 -27.29 22.08
CA SER A 544 4.97 -27.41 21.23
C SER A 544 6.21 -26.69 21.77
N PHE A 545 6.07 -25.92 22.85
CA PHE A 545 7.11 -25.04 23.38
C PHE A 545 8.31 -25.83 23.91
N ASN A 546 9.43 -25.69 23.23
CA ASN A 546 10.72 -26.30 23.56
C ASN A 546 11.43 -25.47 24.63
N ASN A 547 11.15 -25.75 25.89
CA ASN A 547 11.79 -25.07 27.01
C ASN A 547 13.24 -25.57 27.24
N VAL A 548 14.20 -24.88 26.64
CA VAL A 548 15.64 -25.12 26.84
C VAL A 548 16.25 -24.34 28.02
N GLY A 549 15.41 -23.74 28.87
CA GLY A 549 15.82 -22.91 30.02
C GLY A 549 16.20 -21.47 29.64
N ASN A 550 16.64 -20.69 30.63
CA ASN A 550 17.01 -19.28 30.48
C ASN A 550 15.95 -18.47 29.71
N LYS A 551 14.73 -18.47 30.26
CA LYS A 551 13.57 -17.87 29.59
C LYS A 551 13.53 -16.38 29.85
N MET A 552 13.35 -15.62 28.78
CA MET A 552 13.18 -14.17 28.85
C MET A 552 11.88 -13.75 28.18
N LEU A 553 11.24 -12.71 28.71
CA LEU A 553 10.14 -12.03 28.04
C LEU A 553 10.73 -10.90 27.19
N LEU A 554 10.64 -11.03 25.86
CA LEU A 554 11.33 -10.13 24.93
C LEU A 554 10.39 -9.53 23.88
N TRP A 555 10.75 -8.34 23.40
CA TRP A 555 9.98 -7.57 22.44
C TRP A 555 10.21 -8.05 21.00
N HIS A 556 9.12 -8.20 20.26
CA HIS A 556 9.14 -8.33 18.80
C HIS A 556 8.17 -7.32 18.18
N GLY A 557 8.61 -6.66 17.11
CA GLY A 557 7.80 -5.68 16.39
C GLY A 557 7.77 -6.00 14.91
N SER A 558 6.64 -5.71 14.27
CA SER A 558 6.40 -5.97 12.85
C SER A 558 5.39 -4.97 12.31
N ARG A 559 5.21 -4.91 10.98
CA ARG A 559 4.15 -4.10 10.36
C ARG A 559 2.79 -4.62 10.81
N LEU A 560 1.82 -3.72 10.94
CA LEU A 560 0.44 -4.06 11.35
C LEU A 560 -0.17 -5.17 10.48
N THR A 561 0.12 -5.16 9.18
CA THR A 561 -0.37 -6.14 8.19
C THR A 561 0.06 -7.57 8.47
N ASN A 562 1.14 -7.76 9.21
CA ASN A 562 1.75 -9.07 9.44
C ASN A 562 1.14 -9.77 10.67
N PHE A 563 0.45 -9.03 11.55
CA PHE A 563 -0.04 -9.57 12.82
C PHE A 563 -1.14 -10.62 12.66
N ALA A 564 -1.96 -10.55 11.61
CA ALA A 564 -2.94 -11.60 11.35
C ALA A 564 -2.26 -12.93 10.94
N GLY A 565 -1.17 -12.86 10.15
CA GLY A 565 -0.31 -14.00 9.85
C GLY A 565 0.38 -14.54 11.11
N ILE A 566 0.96 -13.66 11.92
CA ILE A 566 1.64 -14.05 13.17
C ILE A 566 0.67 -14.68 14.18
N MET A 567 -0.53 -14.14 14.35
CA MET A 567 -1.54 -14.73 15.24
C MET A 567 -2.00 -16.10 14.76
N SER A 568 -2.20 -16.28 13.45
CA SER A 568 -2.67 -17.55 12.89
C SER A 568 -1.61 -18.65 12.80
N GLN A 569 -0.36 -18.30 12.51
CA GLN A 569 0.70 -19.28 12.22
C GLN A 569 1.89 -19.23 13.18
N GLY A 570 1.92 -18.24 14.07
CA GLY A 570 3.09 -17.95 14.91
C GLY A 570 4.19 -17.19 14.16
N LEU A 571 5.28 -16.91 14.87
CA LEU A 571 6.48 -16.33 14.25
C LEU A 571 7.22 -17.37 13.42
N ARG A 572 7.60 -17.01 12.19
CA ARG A 572 8.19 -17.92 11.20
C ARG A 572 9.62 -17.53 10.87
N ILE A 573 10.50 -18.53 10.77
CA ILE A 573 11.86 -18.34 10.27
C ILE A 573 11.78 -18.20 8.75
N ALA A 574 12.53 -17.24 8.21
CA ALA A 574 12.58 -17.01 6.77
C ALA A 574 12.93 -18.30 6.01
N PRO A 575 12.27 -18.58 4.87
CA PRO A 575 12.42 -19.83 4.15
C PRO A 575 13.84 -19.99 3.56
N PRO A 576 14.32 -21.22 3.26
CA PRO A 576 15.69 -21.47 2.75
C PRO A 576 16.04 -20.69 1.47
N GLU A 577 15.05 -20.39 0.65
CA GLU A 577 15.15 -19.64 -0.60
C GLU A 577 15.40 -18.15 -0.39
N ALA A 578 15.06 -17.59 0.77
CA ALA A 578 15.30 -16.18 1.07
C ALA A 578 16.81 -15.84 1.09
N PRO A 579 17.20 -14.60 0.78
CA PRO A 579 18.53 -14.10 1.08
C PRO A 579 18.87 -14.22 2.57
N VAL A 580 20.16 -14.28 2.91
CA VAL A 580 20.61 -14.14 4.32
C VAL A 580 20.84 -12.66 4.66
N THR A 581 21.14 -11.86 3.65
CA THR A 581 21.40 -10.43 3.71
C THR A 581 20.18 -9.68 4.18
N GLY A 582 20.34 -8.96 5.28
CA GLY A 582 19.24 -8.33 6.02
C GLY A 582 19.07 -8.92 7.42
N TYR A 583 19.55 -10.15 7.63
CA TYR A 583 19.66 -10.81 8.93
C TYR A 583 21.11 -10.77 9.42
N MET A 584 21.43 -9.88 10.36
CA MET A 584 22.80 -9.66 10.85
C MET A 584 23.45 -10.89 11.49
N PHE A 585 22.63 -11.87 11.87
CA PHE A 585 23.02 -13.09 12.58
C PHE A 585 22.38 -14.34 11.94
N GLY A 586 22.16 -14.32 10.63
CA GLY A 586 21.52 -15.42 9.91
C GLY A 586 20.00 -15.53 10.14
N LYS A 587 19.34 -16.41 9.39
CA LYS A 587 17.88 -16.54 9.43
C LYS A 587 17.42 -17.15 10.75
N GLY A 588 16.68 -16.39 11.54
CA GLY A 588 16.12 -16.81 12.83
C GLY A 588 15.01 -15.87 13.26
N LEU A 589 14.45 -16.10 14.43
CA LEU A 589 13.49 -15.18 15.05
C LEU A 589 14.25 -14.18 15.92
N TYR A 590 14.03 -12.89 15.64
CA TYR A 590 14.74 -11.77 16.24
C TYR A 590 13.89 -11.09 17.31
N PHE A 591 14.51 -10.89 18.48
CA PHE A 591 13.91 -10.21 19.62
C PHE A 591 14.85 -9.14 20.18
N ALA A 592 14.28 -8.15 20.86
CA ALA A 592 15.02 -7.13 21.57
C ALA A 592 14.58 -7.04 23.04
N ASP A 593 15.52 -6.63 23.89
CA ASP A 593 15.24 -6.24 25.27
C ASP A 593 14.85 -4.76 25.40
N MET A 594 15.04 -3.97 24.33
CA MET A 594 14.65 -2.55 24.23
C MET A 594 13.36 -2.37 23.43
N SER A 595 12.30 -1.85 24.06
CA SER A 595 10.97 -1.69 23.44
C SER A 595 10.99 -0.90 22.13
N SER A 596 11.62 0.27 22.13
CA SER A 596 11.61 1.16 20.96
C SER A 596 12.47 0.66 19.79
N LYS A 597 13.39 -0.31 20.04
CA LYS A 597 14.09 -1.01 18.95
C LYS A 597 13.12 -1.88 18.17
N SER A 598 12.30 -2.66 18.85
CA SER A 598 11.23 -3.45 18.22
C SER A 598 10.14 -2.56 17.63
N ALA A 599 9.77 -1.45 18.31
CA ALA A 599 8.73 -0.54 17.82
C ALA A 599 9.06 0.12 16.48
N ASN A 600 10.34 0.34 16.17
CA ASN A 600 10.75 0.87 14.85
C ASN A 600 10.36 -0.05 13.68
N TYR A 601 10.20 -1.36 13.93
CA TYR A 601 9.73 -2.32 12.92
C TYR A 601 8.22 -2.24 12.67
N CYS A 602 7.48 -1.42 13.41
CA CYS A 602 6.08 -1.10 13.11
C CYS A 602 5.93 -0.14 11.93
N TYR A 603 7.02 0.48 11.47
CA TYR A 603 7.02 1.53 10.43
C TYR A 603 6.01 2.66 10.69
N PRO A 604 6.06 3.30 11.87
CA PRO A 604 5.04 4.28 12.23
C PRO A 604 5.21 5.59 11.45
N ASP A 605 4.09 6.22 11.12
CA ASP A 605 4.03 7.56 10.51
C ASP A 605 3.10 8.48 11.32
N ARG A 606 3.21 9.80 11.15
CA ARG A 606 2.34 10.77 11.84
C ARG A 606 0.86 10.54 11.55
N ASN A 607 0.52 10.06 10.35
CA ASN A 607 -0.86 9.73 9.96
C ASN A 607 -1.25 8.29 10.36
N LYS A 608 -0.27 7.41 10.55
CA LYS A 608 -0.44 5.99 10.93
C LYS A 608 0.28 5.73 12.24
N ASN A 609 -0.31 6.23 13.32
CA ASN A 609 0.33 6.29 14.62
C ASN A 609 -0.07 5.16 15.58
N VAL A 610 -0.82 4.16 15.13
CA VAL A 610 -1.14 2.95 15.93
C VAL A 610 -0.19 1.83 15.53
N GLY A 611 0.40 1.18 16.53
CA GLY A 611 1.29 0.03 16.35
C GLY A 611 0.89 -1.15 17.21
N LEU A 612 1.46 -2.31 16.88
CA LEU A 612 1.36 -3.54 17.65
C LEU A 612 2.77 -4.03 18.01
N LEU A 613 2.95 -4.47 19.25
CA LEU A 613 4.17 -5.10 19.74
C LEU A 613 3.83 -6.43 20.39
N LEU A 614 4.68 -7.44 20.18
CA LEU A 614 4.60 -8.72 20.89
C LEU A 614 5.59 -8.74 22.03
N LEU A 615 5.16 -9.28 23.16
CA LEU A 615 6.03 -9.84 24.19
C LEU A 615 5.92 -11.35 24.14
N SER A 616 7.05 -11.99 23.90
CA SER A 616 7.14 -13.45 23.76
C SER A 616 8.02 -14.02 24.85
N GLU A 617 7.62 -15.16 25.41
CA GLU A 617 8.45 -16.02 26.24
C GLU A 617 9.42 -16.77 25.31
N VAL A 618 10.71 -16.43 25.40
CA VAL A 618 11.76 -16.99 24.55
C VAL A 618 12.69 -17.82 25.42
N ALA A 619 12.75 -19.13 25.17
CA ALA A 619 13.68 -20.03 25.83
C ALA A 619 15.04 -19.96 25.15
N LEU A 620 15.95 -19.13 25.69
CA LEU A 620 17.25 -18.87 25.06
C LEU A 620 18.26 -19.99 25.31
N GLY A 621 18.08 -20.77 26.38
CA GLY A 621 19.08 -21.75 26.83
C GLY A 621 20.44 -21.09 27.02
N LYS A 622 21.50 -21.82 26.65
CA LYS A 622 22.84 -21.24 26.57
C LYS A 622 22.99 -20.47 25.25
N TRP A 623 23.31 -19.19 25.31
CA TRP A 623 23.54 -18.38 24.11
C TRP A 623 25.01 -18.38 23.66
N ASN A 624 25.22 -18.17 22.37
CA ASN A 624 26.49 -17.74 21.80
C ASN A 624 26.53 -16.20 21.74
N GLU A 625 27.53 -15.58 22.36
CA GLU A 625 27.65 -14.12 22.40
C GLU A 625 28.45 -13.60 21.20
N LEU A 626 27.87 -12.65 20.47
CA LEU A 626 28.49 -12.06 19.28
C LEU A 626 28.55 -10.53 19.40
N PHE A 627 29.69 -9.95 19.04
CA PHE A 627 29.95 -8.50 19.09
C PHE A 627 29.72 -7.79 17.75
N HIS A 628 29.84 -8.56 16.67
CA HIS A 628 29.80 -8.11 15.29
C HIS A 628 28.88 -9.06 14.51
N SER A 629 28.28 -8.57 13.43
CA SER A 629 27.42 -9.37 12.56
C SER A 629 28.13 -10.62 12.05
N ASP A 630 27.43 -11.74 12.03
CA ASP A 630 27.91 -13.01 11.50
C ASP A 630 26.77 -13.75 10.78
N SER A 631 26.84 -13.81 9.46
CA SER A 631 25.83 -14.49 8.62
C SER A 631 25.75 -15.99 8.89
N ASN A 632 26.77 -16.58 9.50
CA ASN A 632 26.81 -17.99 9.89
C ASN A 632 26.41 -18.25 11.35
N ALA A 633 25.92 -17.24 12.09
CA ALA A 633 25.61 -17.38 13.52
C ALA A 633 24.56 -18.46 13.86
N HIS A 634 23.76 -18.89 12.88
CA HIS A 634 22.86 -20.05 12.97
C HIS A 634 23.59 -21.39 13.19
N LYS A 635 24.89 -21.47 12.86
CA LYS A 635 25.77 -22.61 13.19
C LYS A 635 26.22 -22.49 14.64
N LEU A 636 25.29 -22.76 15.54
CA LEU A 636 25.51 -22.64 16.98
C LEU A 636 26.67 -23.53 17.44
N PRO A 637 27.58 -23.03 18.30
CA PRO A 637 28.57 -23.86 18.99
C PRO A 637 27.90 -24.97 19.81
N THR A 638 28.63 -26.06 20.06
CA THR A 638 28.12 -27.20 20.83
C THR A 638 27.56 -26.77 22.18
N GLY A 639 26.29 -27.11 22.42
CA GLY A 639 25.57 -26.81 23.67
C GLY A 639 24.93 -25.42 23.73
N CYS A 640 25.06 -24.58 22.70
CA CYS A 640 24.30 -23.35 22.59
C CYS A 640 22.96 -23.58 21.86
N SER A 641 21.92 -22.84 22.24
CA SER A 641 20.56 -22.92 21.67
C SER A 641 20.11 -21.63 20.98
N SER A 642 20.81 -20.52 21.24
CA SER A 642 20.49 -19.19 20.73
C SER A 642 21.74 -18.33 20.54
N VAL A 643 21.56 -17.14 19.98
CA VAL A 643 22.59 -16.10 19.89
C VAL A 643 22.14 -14.88 20.69
N LYS A 644 23.08 -14.29 21.44
CA LYS A 644 22.95 -12.96 22.04
C LYS A 644 23.94 -12.02 21.35
N ALA A 645 23.42 -11.19 20.47
CA ALA A 645 24.18 -10.13 19.87
C ALA A 645 24.27 -8.94 20.83
N LEU A 646 25.49 -8.56 21.19
CA LEU A 646 25.74 -7.56 22.23
C LEU A 646 25.72 -6.14 21.65
N GLY A 647 24.89 -5.29 22.25
CA GLY A 647 24.84 -3.86 21.97
C GLY A 647 25.68 -3.03 22.94
N SER A 648 26.00 -1.81 22.53
CA SER A 648 26.68 -0.83 23.40
C SER A 648 25.82 -0.33 24.56
N VAL A 649 24.49 -0.52 24.48
CA VAL A 649 23.51 -0.19 25.54
C VAL A 649 22.58 -1.38 25.76
N ALA A 650 22.35 -1.74 27.02
CA ALA A 650 21.46 -2.83 27.42
C ALA A 650 20.81 -2.54 28.78
N PRO A 651 19.63 -3.12 29.07
CA PRO A 651 19.09 -3.12 30.43
C PRO A 651 20.06 -3.76 31.43
N SER A 652 20.09 -3.22 32.66
CA SER A 652 20.97 -3.70 33.72
C SER A 652 20.43 -4.99 34.34
N ALA A 653 21.27 -6.02 34.52
CA ALA A 653 20.88 -7.27 35.18
C ALA A 653 20.36 -7.06 36.62
N LYS A 654 20.71 -5.93 37.25
CA LYS A 654 20.24 -5.53 38.60
C LYS A 654 18.75 -5.18 38.64
N ASN A 655 18.18 -4.80 37.51
CA ASN A 655 16.78 -4.39 37.39
C ASN A 655 15.90 -5.54 36.87
N GLU A 656 16.46 -6.73 36.65
CA GLU A 656 15.70 -7.89 36.19
C GLU A 656 14.60 -8.26 37.18
N VAL A 657 13.39 -8.47 36.65
CA VAL A 657 12.23 -8.95 37.41
C VAL A 657 11.91 -10.37 36.98
N LYS A 658 11.47 -11.21 37.93
CA LYS A 658 10.96 -12.54 37.65
C LYS A 658 9.45 -12.51 37.45
N PHE A 659 8.99 -13.08 36.35
CA PHE A 659 7.58 -13.12 35.95
C PHE A 659 7.13 -14.58 35.79
N SER A 660 5.95 -14.91 36.33
CA SER A 660 5.32 -16.24 36.17
C SER A 660 6.29 -17.40 36.46
N GLY A 661 7.04 -17.30 37.57
CA GLY A 661 8.07 -18.27 37.95
C GLY A 661 9.47 -17.80 37.55
N ASP A 662 10.06 -18.47 36.55
CA ASP A 662 11.48 -18.35 36.21
C ASP A 662 11.79 -17.39 35.04
N ILE A 663 10.76 -16.83 34.38
CA ILE A 663 10.91 -15.95 33.22
C ILE A 663 11.51 -14.61 33.66
N THR A 664 12.63 -14.21 33.05
CA THR A 664 13.26 -12.91 33.28
C THR A 664 12.63 -11.82 32.42
N VAL A 665 12.30 -10.68 33.03
CA VAL A 665 11.93 -9.44 32.34
C VAL A 665 13.09 -8.43 32.52
N PRO A 666 13.83 -8.08 31.45
CA PRO A 666 15.01 -7.22 31.56
C PRO A 666 14.61 -5.74 31.61
N MET A 667 14.14 -5.28 32.78
CA MET A 667 13.66 -3.90 32.96
C MET A 667 14.78 -2.87 32.76
N GLY A 668 14.42 -1.72 32.21
CA GLY A 668 15.35 -0.61 32.00
C GLY A 668 15.72 0.13 33.31
N PRO A 669 16.37 1.30 33.21
CA PRO A 669 16.79 1.96 31.97
C PRO A 669 17.94 1.21 31.27
N GLY A 670 18.14 1.50 29.99
CA GLY A 670 19.33 1.03 29.26
C GLY A 670 20.59 1.74 29.76
N GLU A 671 21.62 0.96 30.10
CA GLU A 671 22.93 1.41 30.56
C GLU A 671 24.03 1.02 29.56
N ALA A 672 25.14 1.75 29.55
CA ALA A 672 26.27 1.43 28.68
C ALA A 672 26.89 0.07 29.06
N ALA A 673 27.06 -0.81 28.07
CA ALA A 673 27.70 -2.11 28.26
C ALA A 673 29.23 -1.94 28.41
N THR A 674 29.71 -1.79 29.64
CA THR A 674 31.13 -1.52 29.94
C THR A 674 32.00 -2.78 29.99
N ALA A 675 31.43 -3.96 30.21
CA ALA A 675 32.17 -5.20 30.44
C ALA A 675 33.09 -5.62 29.29
N HIS A 676 32.79 -5.21 28.04
CA HIS A 676 33.50 -5.66 26.84
C HIS A 676 33.81 -4.54 25.84
N SER A 677 33.90 -3.28 26.32
CA SER A 677 34.14 -2.10 25.47
C SER A 677 35.37 -2.23 24.55
N ALA A 678 36.41 -2.94 24.98
CA ALA A 678 37.63 -3.18 24.21
C ALA A 678 37.42 -4.03 22.93
N LYS A 679 36.34 -4.82 22.84
CA LYS A 679 36.04 -5.66 21.65
C LYS A 679 35.35 -4.90 20.52
N GLY A 680 34.87 -3.69 20.81
CA GLY A 680 34.00 -2.91 19.93
C GLY A 680 32.61 -3.54 19.78
N TYR A 681 31.59 -2.70 19.57
CA TYR A 681 30.22 -3.14 19.34
C TYR A 681 29.76 -2.66 17.97
N SER A 682 29.17 -3.55 17.15
CA SER A 682 28.52 -3.16 15.90
C SER A 682 27.08 -2.70 16.10
N LEU A 683 26.46 -3.04 17.24
CA LEU A 683 25.08 -2.73 17.57
C LEU A 683 24.98 -1.67 18.67
N ASN A 684 23.94 -0.83 18.58
CA ASN A 684 23.61 0.08 19.67
C ASN A 684 22.91 -0.63 20.84
N TYR A 685 22.09 -1.65 20.55
CA TYR A 685 21.28 -2.36 21.53
C TYR A 685 21.31 -3.85 21.25
N ASN A 686 21.12 -4.68 22.29
CA ASN A 686 21.14 -6.12 22.16
C ASN A 686 20.11 -6.65 21.18
N GLU A 687 20.39 -7.85 20.68
CA GLU A 687 19.49 -8.65 19.86
C GLU A 687 19.59 -10.11 20.32
N PHE A 688 18.45 -10.77 20.43
CA PHE A 688 18.37 -12.18 20.81
C PHE A 688 17.78 -12.95 19.62
N ILE A 689 18.48 -13.99 19.20
CA ILE A 689 18.11 -14.77 18.01
C ILE A 689 17.97 -16.23 18.40
N VAL A 690 16.82 -16.81 18.07
CA VAL A 690 16.57 -18.25 18.14
C VAL A 690 16.37 -18.82 16.74
N TYR A 691 16.88 -20.03 16.53
CA TYR A 691 16.86 -20.71 15.22
C TYR A 691 15.87 -21.89 15.17
N ASP A 692 15.07 -22.05 16.23
CA ASP A 692 13.95 -22.99 16.31
C ASP A 692 12.72 -22.23 16.79
N ALA A 693 11.67 -22.19 15.98
CA ALA A 693 10.43 -21.49 16.31
C ALA A 693 9.76 -22.04 17.57
N LYS A 694 10.01 -23.31 17.92
CA LYS A 694 9.49 -23.92 19.15
C LYS A 694 10.08 -23.35 20.42
N GLN A 695 11.20 -22.62 20.36
CA GLN A 695 11.76 -21.90 21.51
C GLN A 695 10.99 -20.61 21.85
N VAL A 696 9.92 -20.30 21.13
CA VAL A 696 9.12 -19.08 21.31
C VAL A 696 7.69 -19.43 21.64
N ARG A 697 7.14 -18.73 22.63
CA ARG A 697 5.71 -18.73 22.94
C ARG A 697 5.23 -17.28 23.05
N LEU A 698 4.24 -16.89 22.26
CA LEU A 698 3.59 -15.59 22.36
C LEU A 698 2.87 -15.50 23.70
N ARG A 699 3.01 -14.35 24.40
CA ARG A 699 2.39 -14.16 25.72
C ARG A 699 1.49 -12.93 25.76
N TYR A 700 1.97 -11.81 25.21
CA TYR A 700 1.19 -10.58 25.21
C TYR A 700 1.29 -9.87 23.87
N LEU A 701 0.16 -9.29 23.45
CA LEU A 701 0.05 -8.39 22.33
C LEU A 701 -0.33 -7.01 22.87
N ILE A 702 0.48 -6.00 22.54
CA ILE A 702 0.33 -4.64 23.02
C ILE A 702 -0.08 -3.77 21.86
N LYS A 703 -1.26 -3.16 21.95
CA LYS A 703 -1.72 -2.11 21.05
C LYS A 703 -1.36 -0.76 21.67
N PHE A 704 -0.64 0.07 20.93
CA PHE A 704 -0.14 1.34 21.44
C PHE A 704 -0.13 2.42 20.36
N LYS A 705 -0.04 3.67 20.80
CA LYS A 705 0.10 4.85 19.96
C LYS A 705 1.51 5.41 19.99
N PHE A 706 2.03 5.74 18.82
CA PHE A 706 3.21 6.56 18.61
C PHE A 706 2.84 8.04 18.75
N LEU A 707 3.36 8.67 19.79
CA LEU A 707 3.21 10.10 20.05
C LEU A 707 4.43 10.83 19.48
N PHE A 708 4.35 11.20 18.20
CA PHE A 708 5.41 11.95 17.52
C PHE A 708 5.56 13.37 18.07
N LYS A 709 6.80 13.85 18.16
CA LYS A 709 7.12 15.22 18.57
C LYS A 709 6.75 16.28 17.53
#